data_AF-A0A3B9R6F3-F1
#
_entry.id   AF-A0A3B9R6F3-F1
#
_cell.length_a   1.000
_cell.length_b   1.000
_cell.length_c   1.000
_cell.angle_alpha   90.00
_cell.angle_beta   90.00
_cell.angle_gamma   90.00
#
_symmetry.space_group_name_H-M   'P 1'
#
loop_
_entity.id
_entity.type
_entity.pdbx_description
1 polymer ?
#
loop_
_entity_poly.entity_id
_entity_poly.type
_entity_poly.pdbx_seq_one_letter_code
_entity_poly.pdbx_strand_id
1 'polypeptide(L)'
;YSGEGVFKDAVDKCANLLLDTLKLDIRKIIFPESLNEEAENNLRDTRFTQPALFTIEYALSQLWISWGIQPTVICGHSLGEFVGAHLAGIFSLEDALKLVSLRGILVSTLPKGSMLTVRIDEESLHKILPKTLSVAAVNSHKLCVVSGEDNEIEKFAEVLKEENLPYRLIATSHAFHSAMMNPILEEFGAIVENIDLKIPQIPIVSTVTGTWLTNEEAVDPVYWTNHLRDTVKFSDAMDTIVKLEDVVLLEVGPGNTLTTLSRQNKEARKIKSIASLPVPKTNENNYHGVLNALGQLWLTGITIDWTSFYDKQGRHRLRLPTYVFDRKPCWIDPIVTQPKIERTSVHTNPTIQTLTEKPKSVTPMRNVTILNKISELVSNNYGIEIEANDKNLSFLELGLDSLILTQMAITCKREFKIPITFRQLNEDINTPELLASYLDANLPEEILKPQPQVVQQPTVAVHQVQENNTAQYVKAAGNQTAIGLIGEQLQLLSKQLQLLQGGSVATVQPSVAPSAPQQPEKDNGASSMDIRTEQEKQEHKKPFGASPRIEKQTTGLDQAQSQYLNELTARYNKKTIGSKNYAQNHRAKMADPRVVSGFKPLTKDLVYPIVIGKSQGNRLWDLDGNQYIDALNGFGSCFFGYQPDFIKEAMHKQVDLGYEVGPQHPLAGEVCDLLLEFTGHDRAALCNTGSEAVLGAMRIARTVTGRSLIIAFTGSYHGINDEGIVRGTQKKKTFPAAAGILPEAVQNMLILDYGTEESLQIIKDRAHEVAAVLVEPVQSRRPEFQPIEFIKQVREITAAEEIPFIFDEVITGFRMHPGGAQALFDVKADIATYGKVIGGGVSIGAILGKKEYMDALDGGFWQYGDDSYPEVGVTYFAGTFVRHPLALASAKAALLHMKEQGPSLQANVSAMTEQMVVSLNENFGKNGLPLEINYFGSLWRIKFKKEIPYSELLFVIMREKGIHIWDGFPCFLTTAYTNEDVDFLKKTLLDAIDELVTVGILKKETNGHAVTMQNSFERLNTPPVPGARLGRDENGQPAWYVADATKENGYLKIDI
;
A
#
# COMPACT_ATOMS: atom_id res chain seq x y z
N TYR A 1 -5.51 15.14 34.31
CA TYR A 1 -5.68 14.63 35.70
C TYR A 1 -4.51 15.02 36.60
N SER A 2 -3.27 14.54 36.37
CA SER A 2 -2.14 14.87 37.26
C SER A 2 -1.68 16.34 37.21
N GLY A 3 -1.79 16.98 36.04
CA GLY A 3 -1.26 18.33 35.80
C GLY A 3 -2.26 19.47 35.92
N GLU A 4 -3.56 19.21 36.14
CA GLU A 4 -4.56 20.28 36.26
C GLU A 4 -5.57 20.09 37.38
N GLY A 5 -5.62 21.07 38.27
CA GLY A 5 -6.38 21.01 39.53
C GLY A 5 -7.90 20.98 39.32
N VAL A 6 -8.44 21.92 38.54
CA VAL A 6 -9.89 22.03 38.30
C VAL A 6 -10.43 20.76 37.63
N PHE A 7 -9.70 20.27 36.63
CA PHE A 7 -10.06 19.01 35.95
C PHE A 7 -10.02 17.84 36.93
N LYS A 8 -8.97 17.73 37.76
CA LYS A 8 -8.84 16.66 38.76
C LYS A 8 -10.00 16.69 39.76
N ASP A 9 -10.32 17.86 40.31
CA ASP A 9 -11.37 18.03 41.31
C ASP A 9 -12.75 17.68 40.75
N ALA A 10 -13.02 18.03 39.49
CA ALA A 10 -14.24 17.64 38.79
C ALA A 10 -14.33 16.12 38.59
N VAL A 11 -13.24 15.46 38.17
CA VAL A 11 -13.21 14.00 38.04
C VAL A 11 -13.39 13.32 39.41
N ASP A 12 -12.70 13.80 40.44
CA ASP A 12 -12.81 13.24 41.80
C ASP A 12 -14.24 13.37 42.35
N LYS A 13 -14.92 14.49 42.06
CA LYS A 13 -16.33 14.70 42.43
C LYS A 13 -17.25 13.68 41.73
N CYS A 14 -17.11 13.50 40.41
CA CYS A 14 -17.87 12.49 39.68
C CYS A 14 -17.59 11.08 40.19
N ALA A 15 -16.32 10.74 40.43
CA ALA A 15 -15.92 9.42 40.94
C ALA A 15 -16.56 9.08 42.29
N ASN A 16 -16.62 10.06 43.20
CA ASN A 16 -17.25 9.87 44.51
C ASN A 16 -18.76 9.62 44.39
N LEU A 17 -19.47 10.35 43.52
CA LEU A 17 -20.92 10.17 43.28
C LEU A 17 -21.23 8.84 42.58
N LEU A 18 -20.32 8.37 41.72
CA LEU A 18 -20.49 7.12 40.98
C LEU A 18 -20.20 5.86 41.81
N LEU A 19 -19.44 5.99 42.91
CA LEU A 19 -18.92 4.85 43.67
C LEU A 19 -20.04 3.92 44.19
N ASP A 20 -21.13 4.51 44.69
CA ASP A 20 -22.24 3.73 45.23
C ASP A 20 -23.05 3.02 44.15
N THR A 21 -23.13 3.58 42.94
CA THR A 21 -23.88 2.99 41.82
C THR A 21 -23.05 1.92 41.11
N LEU A 22 -21.79 2.20 40.81
CA LEU A 22 -20.91 1.29 40.06
C LEU A 22 -20.23 0.22 40.93
N LYS A 23 -20.21 0.42 42.25
CA LYS A 23 -19.46 -0.41 43.22
C LYS A 23 -17.96 -0.52 42.92
N LEU A 24 -17.44 0.38 42.09
CA LEU A 24 -16.05 0.44 41.66
C LEU A 24 -15.66 1.89 41.43
N ASP A 25 -14.41 2.23 41.78
CA ASP A 25 -13.87 3.57 41.55
C ASP A 25 -13.56 3.78 40.07
N ILE A 26 -14.37 4.59 39.40
CA ILE A 26 -14.26 4.87 37.96
C ILE A 26 -12.89 5.43 37.56
N ARG A 27 -12.14 6.06 38.49
CA ARG A 27 -10.78 6.55 38.21
C ARG A 27 -9.82 5.43 37.86
N LYS A 28 -10.02 4.22 38.38
CA LYS A 28 -9.23 3.05 38.02
C LYS A 28 -9.49 2.57 36.59
N ILE A 29 -10.66 2.92 36.03
CA ILE A 29 -11.02 2.62 34.64
C ILE A 29 -10.49 3.72 33.71
N ILE A 30 -10.66 4.99 34.08
CA ILE A 30 -10.23 6.14 33.27
C ILE A 30 -8.69 6.30 33.28
N PHE A 31 -8.05 6.06 34.43
CA PHE A 31 -6.61 6.20 34.64
C PHE A 31 -6.03 4.90 35.23
N PRO A 32 -5.95 3.80 34.46
CA PRO A 32 -5.36 2.56 34.92
C PRO A 32 -3.86 2.73 35.18
N GLU A 33 -3.31 2.00 36.16
CA GLU A 33 -1.87 2.03 36.48
C GLU A 33 -0.98 1.52 35.33
N SER A 34 -1.52 0.61 34.50
CA SER A 34 -0.87 0.09 33.30
C SER A 34 -1.86 -0.04 32.16
N LEU A 35 -1.48 0.40 30.96
CA LEU A 35 -2.25 0.17 29.73
C LEU A 35 -2.04 -1.27 29.26
N ASN A 36 -2.99 -2.15 29.59
CA ASN A 36 -3.01 -3.55 29.20
C ASN A 36 -4.39 -3.94 28.63
N GLU A 37 -4.50 -5.15 28.10
CA GLU A 37 -5.73 -5.63 27.46
C GLU A 37 -6.94 -5.66 28.42
N GLU A 38 -6.71 -5.96 29.71
CA GLU A 38 -7.76 -5.93 30.73
C GLU A 38 -8.30 -4.52 30.96
N ALA A 39 -7.43 -3.52 31.06
CA ALA A 39 -7.81 -2.12 31.20
C ALA A 39 -8.60 -1.62 29.98
N GLU A 40 -8.19 -2.01 28.77
CA GLU A 40 -8.91 -1.67 27.54
C GLU A 40 -10.29 -2.35 27.48
N ASN A 41 -10.37 -3.63 27.84
CA ASN A 41 -11.64 -4.36 27.89
C ASN A 41 -12.60 -3.78 28.94
N ASN A 42 -12.09 -3.39 30.12
CA ASN A 42 -12.88 -2.72 31.14
C ASN A 42 -13.41 -1.36 30.64
N LEU A 43 -12.61 -0.58 29.92
CA LEU A 43 -13.06 0.69 29.35
C LEU A 43 -14.10 0.50 28.24
N ARG A 44 -14.03 -0.60 27.47
CA ARG A 44 -14.98 -0.96 26.40
C ARG A 44 -16.32 -1.50 26.91
N ASP A 45 -16.40 -1.89 28.18
CA ASP A 45 -17.65 -2.30 28.80
C ASP A 45 -18.56 -1.09 28.99
N THR A 46 -19.74 -1.13 28.35
CA THR A 46 -20.73 -0.04 28.35
C THR A 46 -21.07 0.47 29.75
N ARG A 47 -21.03 -0.41 30.77
CA ARG A 47 -21.26 -0.07 32.18
C ARG A 47 -20.31 1.01 32.68
N PHE A 48 -19.08 1.00 32.16
CA PHE A 48 -18.04 1.94 32.54
C PHE A 48 -17.77 2.99 31.46
N THR A 49 -17.93 2.67 30.17
CA THR A 49 -17.68 3.62 29.07
C THR A 49 -18.56 4.87 29.18
N GLN A 50 -19.86 4.70 29.45
CA GLN A 50 -20.80 5.83 29.50
C GLN A 50 -20.48 6.80 30.66
N PRO A 51 -20.39 6.36 31.94
CA PRO A 51 -20.04 7.25 33.03
C PRO A 51 -18.60 7.80 32.93
N ALA A 52 -17.66 7.05 32.32
CA ALA A 52 -16.31 7.55 32.05
C ALA A 52 -16.33 8.73 31.06
N LEU A 53 -17.06 8.59 29.95
CA LEU A 53 -17.21 9.64 28.95
C LEU A 53 -17.85 10.90 29.57
N PHE A 54 -18.97 10.74 30.28
CA PHE A 54 -19.62 11.84 31.00
C PHE A 54 -18.65 12.56 31.95
N THR A 55 -17.87 11.80 32.72
CA THR A 55 -16.91 12.35 33.70
C THR A 55 -15.84 13.20 33.02
N ILE A 56 -15.32 12.76 31.87
CA ILE A 56 -14.30 13.50 31.11
C ILE A 56 -14.89 14.76 30.48
N GLU A 57 -16.06 14.67 29.83
CA GLU A 57 -16.73 15.81 29.22
C GLU A 57 -17.06 16.87 30.28
N TYR A 58 -17.66 16.47 31.42
CA TYR A 58 -17.94 17.35 32.54
C TYR A 58 -16.67 18.03 33.07
N ALA A 59 -15.59 17.27 33.30
CA ALA A 59 -14.35 17.82 33.83
C ALA A 59 -13.66 18.80 32.87
N LEU A 60 -13.72 18.55 31.55
CA LEU A 60 -13.27 19.50 30.54
C LEU A 60 -14.14 20.77 30.56
N SER A 61 -15.48 20.64 30.65
CA SER A 61 -16.37 21.80 30.75
C SER A 61 -16.05 22.67 31.96
N GLN A 62 -15.83 22.07 33.14
CA GLN A 62 -15.45 22.81 34.34
C GLN A 62 -14.11 23.53 34.16
N LEU A 63 -13.14 22.90 33.48
CA LEU A 63 -11.85 23.52 33.18
C LEU A 63 -12.02 24.75 32.28
N TRP A 64 -12.76 24.63 31.17
CA TRP A 64 -13.00 25.75 30.26
C TRP A 64 -13.74 26.91 30.93
N ILE A 65 -14.79 26.61 31.70
CA ILE A 65 -15.55 27.58 32.49
C ILE A 65 -14.63 28.31 33.48
N SER A 66 -13.70 27.59 34.13
CA SER A 66 -12.74 28.19 35.07
C SER A 66 -11.74 29.14 34.41
N TRP A 67 -11.48 28.97 33.11
CA TRP A 67 -10.65 29.88 32.30
C TRP A 67 -11.45 31.01 31.65
N GLY A 68 -12.73 31.17 32.04
CA GLY A 68 -13.60 32.23 31.55
C GLY A 68 -14.32 31.91 30.24
N ILE A 69 -14.18 30.69 29.70
CA ILE A 69 -14.84 30.27 28.46
C ILE A 69 -16.22 29.70 28.82
N GLN A 70 -17.25 30.54 28.69
CA GLN A 70 -18.63 30.20 29.01
C GLN A 70 -19.40 29.76 27.76
N PRO A 71 -20.12 28.62 27.78
CA PRO A 71 -20.97 28.22 26.67
C PRO A 71 -22.22 29.10 26.60
N THR A 72 -22.56 29.57 25.39
CA THR A 72 -23.80 30.32 25.12
C THR A 72 -24.90 29.44 24.53
N VAL A 73 -24.50 28.33 23.89
CA VAL A 73 -25.37 27.30 23.32
C VAL A 73 -24.68 25.95 23.53
N ILE A 74 -25.47 24.90 23.78
CA ILE A 74 -24.98 23.54 23.97
C ILE A 74 -25.63 22.61 22.94
N CYS A 75 -24.85 21.68 22.40
CA CYS A 75 -25.34 20.60 21.55
C CYS A 75 -24.51 19.35 21.87
N GLY A 76 -25.18 18.29 22.32
CA GLY A 76 -24.51 17.05 22.68
C GLY A 76 -24.86 15.94 21.69
N HIS A 77 -23.86 15.20 21.23
CA HIS A 77 -24.09 14.03 20.37
C HIS A 77 -24.33 12.79 21.23
N SER A 78 -25.48 12.14 21.07
CA SER A 78 -25.79 10.92 21.82
C SER A 78 -25.63 11.15 23.32
N LEU A 79 -24.80 10.37 24.02
CA LEU A 79 -24.58 10.50 25.46
C LEU A 79 -24.16 11.92 25.90
N GLY A 80 -23.44 12.66 25.07
CA GLY A 80 -23.01 14.03 25.38
C GLY A 80 -24.18 15.00 25.62
N GLU A 81 -25.39 14.66 25.16
CA GLU A 81 -26.59 15.46 25.43
C GLU A 81 -26.98 15.45 26.91
N PHE A 82 -26.70 14.37 27.65
CA PHE A 82 -26.90 14.33 29.11
C PHE A 82 -25.91 15.24 29.85
N VAL A 83 -24.66 15.33 29.37
CA VAL A 83 -23.67 16.28 29.91
C VAL A 83 -24.14 17.71 29.64
N GLY A 84 -24.57 17.97 28.41
CA GLY A 84 -25.10 19.27 28.00
C GLY A 84 -26.32 19.70 28.81
N ALA A 85 -27.26 18.79 29.04
CA ALA A 85 -28.44 19.00 29.84
C ALA A 85 -28.11 19.30 31.31
N HIS A 86 -27.13 18.61 31.89
CA HIS A 86 -26.62 18.95 33.21
C HIS A 86 -26.03 20.36 33.26
N LEU A 87 -25.18 20.72 32.29
CA LEU A 87 -24.56 22.06 32.22
C LEU A 87 -25.60 23.18 32.01
N ALA A 88 -26.69 22.88 31.30
CA ALA A 88 -27.83 23.78 31.17
C ALA A 88 -28.74 23.81 32.40
N GLY A 89 -28.51 22.96 33.41
CA GLY A 89 -29.27 22.93 34.66
C GLY A 89 -30.54 22.09 34.66
N ILE A 90 -30.77 21.26 33.63
CA ILE A 90 -31.91 20.31 33.57
C ILE A 90 -31.79 19.24 34.65
N PHE A 91 -30.57 18.75 34.86
CA PHE A 91 -30.23 17.74 35.86
C PHE A 91 -29.28 18.30 36.91
N SER A 92 -29.40 17.82 38.15
CA SER A 92 -28.27 17.90 39.09
C SER A 92 -27.12 16.99 38.61
N LEU A 93 -25.89 17.25 39.07
CA LEU A 93 -24.74 16.41 38.70
C LEU A 93 -24.94 14.95 39.16
N GLU A 94 -25.48 14.77 40.36
CA GLU A 94 -25.75 13.47 40.96
C GLU A 94 -26.79 12.70 40.12
N ASP A 95 -27.88 13.36 39.74
CA ASP A 95 -28.93 12.76 38.93
C ASP A 95 -28.45 12.40 37.52
N ALA A 96 -27.69 13.28 36.87
CA ALA A 96 -27.13 13.01 35.54
C ALA A 96 -26.18 11.80 35.56
N LEU A 97 -25.29 11.73 36.56
CA LEU A 97 -24.39 10.58 36.74
C LEU A 97 -25.16 9.29 37.05
N LYS A 98 -26.22 9.37 37.86
CA LYS A 98 -27.09 8.24 38.17
C LYS A 98 -27.79 7.73 36.91
N LEU A 99 -28.39 8.63 36.11
CA LEU A 99 -29.05 8.29 34.85
C LEU A 99 -28.08 7.62 33.88
N VAL A 100 -26.92 8.23 33.64
CA VAL A 100 -25.92 7.70 32.69
C VAL A 100 -25.35 6.35 33.15
N SER A 101 -25.13 6.17 34.44
CA SER A 101 -24.62 4.90 34.98
C SER A 101 -25.63 3.79 34.88
N LEU A 102 -26.89 4.05 35.28
CA LEU A 102 -27.96 3.07 35.19
C LEU A 102 -28.31 2.75 33.74
N ARG A 103 -28.30 3.75 32.84
CA ARG A 103 -28.37 3.53 31.39
C ARG A 103 -27.28 2.58 30.91
N GLY A 104 -26.02 2.83 31.28
CA GLY A 104 -24.89 1.96 30.93
C GLY A 104 -25.05 0.53 31.45
N ILE A 105 -25.54 0.37 32.68
CA ILE A 105 -25.85 -0.93 33.30
C ILE A 105 -26.96 -1.65 32.54
N LEU A 106 -28.10 -1.00 32.32
CA LEU A 106 -29.23 -1.60 31.61
C LEU A 106 -28.85 -2.01 30.18
N VAL A 107 -28.19 -1.12 29.43
CA VAL A 107 -27.75 -1.44 28.07
C VAL A 107 -26.78 -2.61 28.05
N SER A 108 -25.90 -2.75 29.04
CA SER A 108 -24.95 -3.88 29.11
C SER A 108 -25.61 -5.25 29.32
N THR A 109 -26.88 -5.28 29.75
CA THR A 109 -27.64 -6.53 29.91
C THR A 109 -28.31 -7.01 28.62
N LEU A 110 -28.37 -6.15 27.60
CA LEU A 110 -28.99 -6.46 26.32
C LEU A 110 -28.11 -7.39 25.47
N PRO A 111 -28.69 -8.08 24.48
CA PRO A 111 -27.92 -8.78 23.47
C PRO A 111 -26.97 -7.84 22.73
N LYS A 112 -25.81 -8.37 22.32
CA LYS A 112 -24.86 -7.67 21.46
C LYS A 112 -25.50 -7.32 20.11
N GLY A 113 -24.99 -6.27 19.50
CA GLY A 113 -25.38 -5.82 18.17
C GLY A 113 -24.31 -4.91 17.57
N SER A 114 -24.46 -4.61 16.30
CA SER A 114 -23.45 -3.90 15.51
C SER A 114 -23.98 -2.57 14.98
N MET A 115 -23.04 -1.69 14.65
CA MET A 115 -23.33 -0.40 14.03
C MET A 115 -22.44 -0.17 12.80
N LEU A 116 -23.01 0.42 11.75
CA LEU A 116 -22.40 0.56 10.44
C LEU A 116 -22.56 1.99 9.93
N THR A 117 -21.46 2.70 9.64
CA THR A 117 -21.54 3.99 8.93
C THR A 117 -21.76 3.75 7.44
N VAL A 118 -22.65 4.51 6.81
CA VAL A 118 -22.96 4.43 5.37
C VAL A 118 -22.90 5.83 4.75
N ARG A 119 -22.18 5.96 3.63
CA ARG A 119 -21.98 7.24 2.93
C ARG A 119 -23.15 7.57 1.99
N ILE A 120 -24.31 7.86 2.58
CA ILE A 120 -25.55 8.17 1.87
C ILE A 120 -26.40 9.15 2.68
N ASP A 121 -27.32 9.87 2.03
CA ASP A 121 -28.33 10.70 2.69
C ASP A 121 -29.44 9.84 3.35
N GLU A 122 -30.13 10.41 4.33
CA GLU A 122 -31.17 9.72 5.11
C GLU A 122 -32.33 9.24 4.23
N GLU A 123 -32.79 10.06 3.28
CA GLU A 123 -33.94 9.72 2.41
C GLU A 123 -33.62 8.51 1.53
N SER A 124 -32.43 8.49 0.92
CA SER A 124 -31.98 7.38 0.09
C SER A 124 -31.66 6.14 0.92
N LEU A 125 -31.12 6.29 2.13
CA LEU A 125 -30.90 5.16 3.05
C LEU A 125 -32.22 4.45 3.37
N HIS A 126 -33.29 5.19 3.68
CA HIS A 126 -34.58 4.60 4.00
C HIS A 126 -35.19 3.76 2.87
N LYS A 127 -34.81 4.01 1.61
CA LYS A 127 -35.29 3.23 0.45
C LYS A 127 -34.70 1.82 0.40
N ILE A 128 -33.50 1.64 0.96
CA ILE A 128 -32.74 0.38 0.92
C ILE A 128 -32.63 -0.28 2.31
N LEU A 129 -32.92 0.44 3.39
CA LEU A 129 -32.77 -0.04 4.76
C LEU A 129 -33.81 -1.13 5.10
N PRO A 130 -33.37 -2.34 5.53
CA PRO A 130 -34.27 -3.36 6.05
C PRO A 130 -35.03 -2.90 7.29
N LYS A 131 -36.30 -3.32 7.44
CA LYS A 131 -37.13 -2.98 8.61
C LYS A 131 -36.59 -3.53 9.95
N THR A 132 -35.67 -4.49 9.90
CA THR A 132 -34.99 -5.08 11.06
C THR A 132 -33.88 -4.19 11.62
N LEU A 133 -33.41 -3.21 10.83
CA LEU A 133 -32.36 -2.28 11.20
C LEU A 133 -32.94 -0.89 11.50
N SER A 134 -32.24 -0.11 12.33
CA SER A 134 -32.60 1.26 12.69
C SER A 134 -31.55 2.24 12.18
N VAL A 135 -31.94 3.49 11.89
CA VAL A 135 -30.99 4.58 11.69
C VAL A 135 -30.61 5.10 13.07
N ALA A 136 -29.38 4.83 13.50
CA ALA A 136 -28.87 5.28 14.79
C ALA A 136 -28.50 6.76 14.81
N ALA A 137 -27.92 7.26 13.71
CA ALA A 137 -27.48 8.64 13.63
C ALA A 137 -27.47 9.16 12.19
N VAL A 138 -27.77 10.44 12.01
CA VAL A 138 -27.57 11.21 10.79
C VAL A 138 -26.50 12.26 11.11
N ASN A 139 -25.25 11.93 10.80
CA ASN A 139 -24.08 12.71 11.20
C ASN A 139 -23.72 13.82 10.20
N SER A 140 -24.12 13.67 8.93
CA SER A 140 -24.11 14.73 7.91
C SER A 140 -25.10 14.39 6.80
N HIS A 141 -25.35 15.32 5.87
CA HIS A 141 -26.25 15.09 4.71
C HIS A 141 -25.89 13.88 3.85
N LYS A 142 -24.68 13.31 3.97
CA LYS A 142 -24.23 12.11 3.23
C LYS A 142 -23.55 11.08 4.14
N LEU A 143 -23.82 11.10 5.45
CA LEU A 143 -23.24 10.17 6.39
C LEU A 143 -24.26 9.77 7.45
N CYS A 144 -24.80 8.56 7.30
CA CYS A 144 -25.71 7.95 8.24
C CYS A 144 -25.04 6.78 8.99
N VAL A 145 -25.60 6.41 10.13
CA VAL A 145 -25.22 5.23 10.91
C VAL A 145 -26.42 4.34 11.08
N VAL A 146 -26.26 3.06 10.75
CA VAL A 146 -27.27 2.01 10.88
C VAL A 146 -26.91 1.11 12.05
N SER A 147 -27.89 0.66 12.82
CA SER A 147 -27.70 -0.22 13.97
C SER A 147 -28.74 -1.33 14.02
N GLY A 148 -28.32 -2.51 14.47
CA GLY A 148 -29.19 -3.66 14.68
C GLY A 148 -28.42 -4.93 15.02
N GLU A 149 -29.08 -6.08 14.88
CA GLU A 149 -28.45 -7.39 15.15
C GLU A 149 -27.26 -7.63 14.20
N ASP A 150 -26.22 -8.29 14.71
CA ASP A 150 -24.97 -8.52 13.98
C ASP A 150 -25.22 -9.16 12.59
N ASN A 151 -26.04 -10.21 12.54
CA ASN A 151 -26.38 -10.91 11.29
C ASN A 151 -27.12 -10.03 10.28
N GLU A 152 -27.95 -9.08 10.74
CA GLU A 152 -28.70 -8.20 9.85
C GLU A 152 -27.81 -7.07 9.32
N ILE A 153 -26.87 -6.56 10.13
CA ILE A 153 -25.84 -5.62 9.70
C ILE A 153 -24.92 -6.27 8.66
N GLU A 154 -24.51 -7.52 8.85
CA GLU A 154 -23.70 -8.27 7.87
C GLU A 154 -24.41 -8.44 6.53
N LYS A 155 -25.70 -8.83 6.56
CA LYS A 155 -26.50 -8.92 5.33
C LYS A 155 -26.65 -7.57 4.64
N PHE A 156 -26.89 -6.51 5.40
CA PHE A 156 -27.01 -5.17 4.84
C PHE A 156 -25.68 -4.66 4.27
N ALA A 157 -24.54 -5.02 4.88
CA ALA A 157 -23.22 -4.69 4.34
C ALA A 157 -22.96 -5.33 2.96
N GLU A 158 -23.48 -6.53 2.69
CA GLU A 158 -23.42 -7.13 1.35
C GLU A 158 -24.34 -6.39 0.35
N VAL A 159 -25.54 -5.96 0.77
CA VAL A 159 -26.41 -5.10 -0.08
C VAL A 159 -25.70 -3.79 -0.45
N LEU A 160 -25.10 -3.11 0.52
CA LEU A 160 -24.36 -1.86 0.27
C LEU A 160 -23.17 -2.08 -0.67
N LYS A 161 -22.52 -3.24 -0.59
CA LYS A 161 -21.41 -3.63 -1.48
C LYS A 161 -21.90 -3.89 -2.90
N GLU A 162 -23.04 -4.54 -3.08
CA GLU A 162 -23.68 -4.72 -4.39
C GLU A 162 -24.06 -3.36 -5.03
N GLU A 163 -24.49 -2.40 -4.22
CA GLU A 163 -24.82 -1.03 -4.66
C GLU A 163 -23.60 -0.09 -4.78
N ASN A 164 -22.38 -0.57 -4.50
CA ASN A 164 -21.14 0.22 -4.46
C ASN A 164 -21.21 1.45 -3.52
N LEU A 165 -21.94 1.36 -2.42
CA LEU A 165 -22.03 2.40 -1.39
C LEU A 165 -20.94 2.22 -0.34
N PRO A 166 -20.06 3.21 -0.10
CA PRO A 166 -19.00 3.08 0.91
C PRO A 166 -19.58 2.99 2.33
N TYR A 167 -19.11 1.99 3.09
CA TYR A 167 -19.50 1.78 4.48
C TYR A 167 -18.32 1.36 5.36
N ARG A 168 -18.50 1.43 6.68
CA ARG A 168 -17.51 0.99 7.69
C ARG A 168 -18.20 0.54 8.97
N LEU A 169 -17.78 -0.61 9.50
CA LEU A 169 -18.24 -1.10 10.80
C LEU A 169 -17.66 -0.24 11.94
N ILE A 170 -18.50 0.15 12.89
CA ILE A 170 -18.10 0.90 14.08
C ILE A 170 -17.81 -0.10 15.20
N ALA A 171 -16.68 0.05 15.87
CA ALA A 171 -16.35 -0.75 17.04
C ALA A 171 -17.23 -0.34 18.23
N THR A 172 -18.38 -0.99 18.37
CA THR A 172 -19.30 -0.84 19.50
C THR A 172 -19.67 -2.21 20.07
N SER A 173 -20.10 -2.25 21.33
CA SER A 173 -20.51 -3.49 22.01
C SER A 173 -21.98 -3.86 21.74
N HIS A 174 -22.80 -2.86 21.42
CA HIS A 174 -24.25 -2.97 21.21
C HIS A 174 -24.71 -2.06 20.07
N ALA A 175 -25.90 -2.34 19.56
CA ALA A 175 -26.60 -1.54 18.56
C ALA A 175 -27.38 -0.38 19.21
N PHE A 176 -26.67 0.69 19.60
CA PHE A 176 -27.28 1.87 20.20
C PHE A 176 -28.27 2.57 19.25
N HIS A 177 -29.23 3.31 19.81
CA HIS A 177 -30.22 4.09 19.05
C HIS A 177 -31.01 3.22 18.05
N SER A 178 -31.54 2.11 18.55
CA SER A 178 -32.20 1.09 17.75
C SER A 178 -33.36 0.43 18.47
N ALA A 179 -34.17 -0.32 17.73
CA ALA A 179 -35.21 -1.18 18.30
C ALA A 179 -34.68 -2.20 19.33
N MET A 180 -33.39 -2.52 19.32
CA MET A 180 -32.80 -3.41 20.33
C MET A 180 -32.78 -2.80 21.73
N MET A 181 -32.99 -1.49 21.86
CA MET A 181 -33.09 -0.80 23.14
C MET A 181 -34.48 -0.92 23.79
N ASN A 182 -35.51 -1.34 23.04
CA ASN A 182 -36.89 -1.44 23.52
C ASN A 182 -37.05 -2.22 24.84
N PRO A 183 -36.35 -3.34 25.10
CA PRO A 183 -36.57 -4.13 26.32
C PRO A 183 -36.27 -3.40 27.63
N ILE A 184 -35.44 -2.35 27.60
CA ILE A 184 -35.04 -1.60 28.80
C ILE A 184 -35.72 -0.23 28.93
N LEU A 185 -36.56 0.18 27.97
CA LEU A 185 -37.19 1.51 27.97
C LEU A 185 -38.11 1.72 29.16
N GLU A 186 -38.90 0.72 29.55
CA GLU A 186 -39.80 0.82 30.71
C GLU A 186 -39.02 0.97 32.02
N GLU A 187 -37.98 0.14 32.22
CA GLU A 187 -37.14 0.20 33.41
C GLU A 187 -36.34 1.51 33.48
N PHE A 188 -35.78 1.96 32.36
CA PHE A 188 -35.09 3.25 32.32
C PHE A 188 -36.05 4.43 32.52
N GLY A 189 -37.25 4.38 31.95
CA GLY A 189 -38.26 5.42 32.12
C GLY A 189 -38.69 5.59 33.58
N ALA A 190 -38.89 4.49 34.30
CA ALA A 190 -39.16 4.54 35.74
C ALA A 190 -38.02 5.20 36.53
N ILE A 191 -36.76 5.09 36.09
CA ILE A 191 -35.64 5.79 36.71
C ILE A 191 -35.71 7.30 36.41
N VAL A 192 -36.00 7.68 35.16
CA VAL A 192 -36.09 9.08 34.72
C VAL A 192 -37.24 9.81 35.43
N GLU A 193 -38.40 9.17 35.61
CA GLU A 193 -39.55 9.75 36.32
C GLU A 193 -39.25 10.13 37.78
N ASN A 194 -38.23 9.52 38.38
CA ASN A 194 -37.79 9.80 39.74
C ASN A 194 -36.72 10.91 39.82
N ILE A 195 -36.41 11.58 38.70
CA ILE A 195 -35.45 12.68 38.64
C ILE A 195 -36.19 14.03 38.58
N ASP A 196 -35.70 15.01 39.33
CA ASP A 196 -36.22 16.39 39.31
C ASP A 196 -35.73 17.13 38.05
N LEU A 197 -36.50 17.02 36.96
CA LEU A 197 -36.19 17.67 35.68
C LEU A 197 -36.54 19.16 35.71
N LYS A 198 -35.61 20.00 35.24
CA LYS A 198 -35.77 21.46 35.21
C LYS A 198 -35.67 22.04 33.81
N ILE A 199 -36.22 23.23 33.62
CA ILE A 199 -36.07 23.97 32.37
C ILE A 199 -34.61 24.43 32.19
N PRO A 200 -34.07 24.38 30.95
CA PRO A 200 -32.69 24.75 30.67
C PRO A 200 -32.46 26.26 30.88
N GLN A 201 -31.34 26.59 31.53
CA GLN A 201 -30.85 27.97 31.72
C GLN A 201 -29.91 28.42 30.59
N ILE A 202 -29.32 27.45 29.87
CA ILE A 202 -28.51 27.67 28.66
C ILE A 202 -29.24 26.99 27.50
N PRO A 203 -29.46 27.67 26.37
CA PRO A 203 -30.11 27.07 25.21
C PRO A 203 -29.42 25.79 24.74
N ILE A 204 -30.21 24.74 24.49
CA ILE A 204 -29.73 23.46 23.96
C ILE A 204 -30.33 23.26 22.55
N VAL A 205 -29.50 22.85 21.60
CA VAL A 205 -29.97 22.26 20.34
C VAL A 205 -29.98 20.75 20.50
N SER A 206 -31.17 20.16 20.47
CA SER A 206 -31.38 18.75 20.73
C SER A 206 -31.02 17.90 19.52
N THR A 207 -30.29 16.81 19.75
CA THR A 207 -29.95 15.87 18.66
C THR A 207 -31.02 14.82 18.42
N VAL A 208 -32.06 14.73 19.25
CA VAL A 208 -33.23 13.89 18.97
C VAL A 208 -34.16 14.56 17.97
N THR A 209 -34.41 15.86 18.16
CA THR A 209 -35.34 16.65 17.33
C THR A 209 -34.64 17.39 16.19
N GLY A 210 -33.32 17.59 16.27
CA GLY A 210 -32.54 18.34 15.28
C GLY A 210 -32.70 19.87 15.39
N THR A 211 -33.36 20.36 16.45
CA THR A 211 -33.63 21.79 16.65
C THR A 211 -33.59 22.17 18.14
N TRP A 212 -33.92 23.41 18.49
CA TRP A 212 -33.93 23.89 19.86
C TRP A 212 -34.79 23.01 20.77
N LEU A 213 -34.22 22.56 21.90
CA LEU A 213 -34.94 21.83 22.93
C LEU A 213 -35.93 22.77 23.64
N THR A 214 -37.21 22.43 23.63
CA THR A 214 -38.24 23.23 24.30
C THR A 214 -38.24 22.99 25.81
N ASN A 215 -38.85 23.90 26.57
CA ASN A 215 -38.98 23.75 28.02
C ASN A 215 -39.84 22.53 28.37
N GLU A 216 -40.88 22.27 27.58
CA GLU A 216 -41.79 21.15 27.74
C GLU A 216 -41.08 19.82 27.50
N GLU A 217 -40.28 19.70 26.43
CA GLU A 217 -39.46 18.51 26.15
C GLU A 217 -38.38 18.29 27.22
N ALA A 218 -37.74 19.37 27.70
CA ALA A 218 -36.68 19.28 28.70
C ALA A 218 -37.15 18.69 30.04
N VAL A 219 -38.42 18.94 30.41
CA VAL A 219 -39.03 18.42 31.64
C VAL A 219 -39.91 17.19 31.42
N ASP A 220 -39.89 16.61 30.21
CA ASP A 220 -40.62 15.40 29.88
C ASP A 220 -39.74 14.15 30.10
N PRO A 221 -40.08 13.26 31.07
CA PRO A 221 -39.37 12.00 31.24
C PRO A 221 -39.37 11.11 29.99
N VAL A 222 -40.41 11.21 29.15
CA VAL A 222 -40.52 10.41 27.92
C VAL A 222 -39.47 10.81 26.91
N TYR A 223 -39.14 12.11 26.79
CA TYR A 223 -38.07 12.60 25.93
C TYR A 223 -36.72 11.94 26.30
N TRP A 224 -36.34 12.01 27.57
CA TRP A 224 -35.07 11.44 28.06
C TRP A 224 -35.03 9.92 28.02
N THR A 225 -36.20 9.27 28.15
CA THR A 225 -36.34 7.81 27.99
C THR A 225 -36.16 7.39 26.53
N ASN A 226 -36.79 8.09 25.60
CA ASN A 226 -36.68 7.77 24.19
C ASN A 226 -35.33 8.18 23.59
N HIS A 227 -34.60 9.10 24.21
CA HIS A 227 -33.24 9.50 23.81
C HIS A 227 -32.29 8.33 23.57
N LEU A 228 -32.41 7.25 24.35
CA LEU A 228 -31.54 6.08 24.18
C LEU A 228 -31.88 5.19 22.98
N ARG A 229 -33.07 5.37 22.38
CA ARG A 229 -33.61 4.59 21.26
C ARG A 229 -33.69 5.41 19.97
N ASP A 230 -33.99 6.70 20.06
CA ASP A 230 -34.27 7.55 18.91
C ASP A 230 -33.00 7.93 18.14
N THR A 231 -33.17 8.26 16.86
CA THR A 231 -32.07 8.62 15.96
C THR A 231 -31.39 9.92 16.38
N VAL A 232 -30.05 9.92 16.40
CA VAL A 232 -29.23 11.12 16.65
C VAL A 232 -29.11 11.95 15.36
N LYS A 233 -29.90 13.01 15.24
CA LYS A 233 -29.95 13.98 14.14
C LYS A 233 -28.92 15.10 14.29
N PHE A 234 -27.65 14.74 14.35
CA PHE A 234 -26.56 15.72 14.51
C PHE A 234 -26.44 16.68 13.33
N SER A 235 -26.70 16.22 12.10
CA SER A 235 -26.69 17.08 10.90
C SER A 235 -27.70 18.22 11.02
N ASP A 236 -28.94 17.91 11.40
CA ASP A 236 -30.03 18.88 11.56
C ASP A 236 -29.75 19.85 12.72
N ALA A 237 -29.20 19.33 13.82
CA ALA A 237 -28.76 20.17 14.93
C ALA A 237 -27.69 21.18 14.47
N MET A 238 -26.74 20.75 13.63
CA MET A 238 -25.75 21.65 13.07
C MET A 238 -26.38 22.68 12.12
N ASP A 239 -27.36 22.29 11.30
CA ASP A 239 -28.14 23.22 10.46
C ASP A 239 -28.92 24.27 11.27
N THR A 240 -29.26 23.97 12.52
CA THR A 240 -29.83 24.93 13.46
C THR A 240 -28.75 25.88 14.01
N ILE A 241 -27.57 25.36 14.37
CA ILE A 241 -26.47 26.15 14.95
C ILE A 241 -25.85 27.12 13.94
N VAL A 242 -25.66 26.71 12.68
CA VAL A 242 -25.03 27.56 11.64
C VAL A 242 -25.82 28.81 11.29
N LYS A 243 -27.09 28.91 11.73
CA LYS A 243 -27.94 30.08 11.56
C LYS A 243 -27.64 31.18 12.58
N LEU A 244 -26.89 30.86 13.63
CA LEU A 244 -26.43 31.84 14.61
C LEU A 244 -25.26 32.64 14.06
N GLU A 245 -25.17 33.90 14.46
CA GLU A 245 -24.06 34.79 14.09
C GLU A 245 -22.89 34.64 15.08
N ASP A 246 -21.65 34.83 14.61
CA ASP A 246 -20.42 34.83 15.42
C ASP A 246 -20.19 33.58 16.29
N VAL A 247 -20.47 32.40 15.74
CA VAL A 247 -20.31 31.11 16.44
C VAL A 247 -18.85 30.63 16.44
N VAL A 248 -18.41 30.07 17.56
CA VAL A 248 -17.21 29.22 17.68
C VAL A 248 -17.64 27.90 18.32
N LEU A 249 -17.28 26.78 17.70
CA LEU A 249 -17.60 25.44 18.21
C LEU A 249 -16.40 24.88 18.97
N LEU A 250 -16.62 24.51 20.23
CA LEU A 250 -15.65 23.80 21.05
C LEU A 250 -16.17 22.40 21.33
N GLU A 251 -15.51 21.38 20.79
CA GLU A 251 -15.80 19.98 21.13
C GLU A 251 -15.22 19.67 22.49
N VAL A 252 -16.09 19.36 23.45
CA VAL A 252 -15.74 19.08 24.84
C VAL A 252 -15.86 17.59 25.10
N GLY A 253 -14.78 16.86 24.83
CA GLY A 253 -14.71 15.40 24.99
C GLY A 253 -13.37 14.86 24.48
N PRO A 254 -13.12 13.54 24.61
CA PRO A 254 -11.91 12.92 24.08
C PRO A 254 -11.92 12.83 22.55
N GLY A 255 -10.81 13.19 21.92
CA GLY A 255 -10.64 13.12 20.46
C GLY A 255 -11.08 14.38 19.73
N ASN A 256 -11.50 14.22 18.48
CA ASN A 256 -11.86 15.30 17.56
C ASN A 256 -13.03 14.94 16.61
N THR A 257 -13.86 13.96 17.00
CA THR A 257 -14.90 13.38 16.14
C THR A 257 -15.96 14.42 15.78
N LEU A 258 -16.48 15.17 16.75
CA LEU A 258 -17.54 16.16 16.48
C LEU A 258 -17.01 17.35 15.70
N THR A 259 -15.75 17.74 15.91
CA THR A 259 -15.04 18.74 15.11
C THR A 259 -14.91 18.29 13.66
N THR A 260 -14.67 16.99 13.42
CA THR A 260 -14.65 16.43 12.06
C THR A 260 -16.05 16.37 11.46
N LEU A 261 -17.06 15.96 12.23
CA LEU A 261 -18.45 15.88 11.75
C LEU A 261 -19.04 17.25 11.45
N SER A 262 -18.80 18.27 12.29
CA SER A 262 -19.28 19.63 12.06
C SER A 262 -18.77 20.18 10.73
N ARG A 263 -17.50 19.95 10.39
CA ARG A 263 -16.88 20.38 9.12
C ARG A 263 -17.45 19.67 7.87
N GLN A 264 -18.20 18.59 8.04
CA GLN A 264 -18.92 17.95 6.92
C GLN A 264 -20.21 18.70 6.54
N ASN A 265 -20.73 19.55 7.43
CA ASN A 265 -21.80 20.49 7.10
C ASN A 265 -21.19 21.72 6.39
N LYS A 266 -21.68 22.00 5.17
CA LYS A 266 -21.10 23.02 4.28
C LYS A 266 -21.10 24.42 4.92
N GLU A 267 -22.18 24.80 5.58
CA GLU A 267 -22.30 26.12 6.20
C GLU A 267 -21.47 26.20 7.50
N ALA A 268 -21.33 25.09 8.23
CA ALA A 268 -20.50 25.00 9.42
C ALA A 268 -18.99 25.08 9.14
N ARG A 269 -18.52 24.88 7.89
CA ARG A 269 -17.11 25.07 7.52
C ARG A 269 -16.61 26.49 7.74
N LYS A 270 -17.51 27.48 7.68
CA LYS A 270 -17.21 28.89 7.93
C LYS A 270 -17.02 29.18 9.42
N ILE A 271 -17.49 28.27 10.28
CA ILE A 271 -17.40 28.37 11.73
C ILE A 271 -16.12 27.68 12.22
N LYS A 272 -15.38 28.34 13.11
CA LYS A 272 -14.19 27.74 13.73
C LYS A 272 -14.62 26.63 14.68
N SER A 273 -14.22 25.39 14.38
CA SER A 273 -14.44 24.21 15.23
C SER A 273 -13.11 23.71 15.81
N ILE A 274 -13.04 23.63 17.14
CA ILE A 274 -11.82 23.36 17.94
C ILE A 274 -12.08 22.16 18.85
N ALA A 275 -11.15 21.19 18.87
CA ALA A 275 -11.21 20.03 19.75
C ALA A 275 -10.47 20.31 21.06
N SER A 276 -11.12 20.05 22.21
CA SER A 276 -10.53 20.31 23.53
C SER A 276 -9.39 19.37 23.90
N LEU A 277 -9.50 18.10 23.51
CA LEU A 277 -8.57 17.04 23.93
C LEU A 277 -8.27 16.09 22.74
N PRO A 278 -7.60 16.58 21.68
CA PRO A 278 -7.23 15.75 20.55
C PRO A 278 -6.22 14.66 20.97
N VAL A 279 -6.18 13.56 20.22
CA VAL A 279 -5.19 12.49 20.45
C VAL A 279 -3.77 13.07 20.25
N PRO A 280 -2.86 12.98 21.25
CA PRO A 280 -1.54 13.55 21.14
C PRO A 280 -0.71 12.96 20.00
N LYS A 281 0.12 13.79 19.36
CA LYS A 281 1.19 13.32 18.47
C LYS A 281 2.33 12.73 19.31
N THR A 282 3.14 11.85 18.73
CA THR A 282 4.26 11.18 19.42
C THR A 282 5.15 12.22 20.13
N ASN A 283 5.41 12.02 21.44
CA ASN A 283 6.13 12.90 22.38
C ASN A 283 5.36 14.11 22.98
N GLU A 284 4.09 14.33 22.65
CA GLU A 284 3.27 15.36 23.30
C GLU A 284 2.40 14.76 24.42
N ASN A 285 2.14 15.54 25.47
CA ASN A 285 1.19 15.16 26.51
C ASN A 285 -0.20 15.74 26.23
N ASN A 286 -1.25 15.15 26.83
CA ASN A 286 -2.64 15.62 26.68
C ASN A 286 -2.85 17.08 27.08
N TYR A 287 -2.03 17.62 27.99
CA TYR A 287 -2.12 19.01 28.43
C TYR A 287 -1.71 19.99 27.32
N HIS A 288 -0.74 19.63 26.49
CA HIS A 288 -0.36 20.40 25.31
C HIS A 288 -1.54 20.58 24.34
N GLY A 289 -2.33 19.52 24.11
CA GLY A 289 -3.54 19.58 23.28
C GLY A 289 -4.57 20.60 23.81
N VAL A 290 -4.81 20.59 25.13
CA VAL A 290 -5.71 21.54 25.79
C VAL A 290 -5.19 22.98 25.67
N LEU A 291 -3.89 23.21 25.87
CA LEU A 291 -3.29 24.55 25.73
C LEU A 291 -3.35 25.07 24.29
N ASN A 292 -3.19 24.19 23.30
CA ASN A 292 -3.36 24.56 21.89
C ASN A 292 -4.81 24.96 21.59
N ALA A 293 -5.79 24.22 22.11
CA ALA A 293 -7.20 24.59 21.99
C ALA A 293 -7.49 25.95 22.66
N LEU A 294 -6.92 26.22 23.83
CA LEU A 294 -7.00 27.53 24.50
C LEU A 294 -6.41 28.66 23.64
N GLY A 295 -5.24 28.42 23.03
CA GLY A 295 -4.60 29.35 22.11
C GLY A 295 -5.44 29.62 20.86
N GLN A 296 -6.05 28.59 20.28
CA GLN A 296 -6.96 28.72 19.14
C GLN A 296 -8.21 29.54 19.49
N LEU A 297 -8.83 29.30 20.64
CA LEU A 297 -9.96 30.09 21.13
C LEU A 297 -9.58 31.56 21.33
N TRP A 298 -8.39 31.82 21.87
CA TRP A 298 -7.88 33.19 22.01
C TRP A 298 -7.68 33.86 20.65
N LEU A 299 -7.16 33.14 19.65
CA LEU A 299 -7.00 33.65 18.28
C LEU A 299 -8.34 33.91 17.58
N THR A 300 -9.42 33.23 17.97
CA THR A 300 -10.78 33.53 17.49
C THR A 300 -11.43 34.73 18.19
N GLY A 301 -10.71 35.41 19.09
CA GLY A 301 -11.20 36.59 19.81
C GLY A 301 -11.90 36.29 21.13
N ILE A 302 -11.92 35.03 21.58
CA ILE A 302 -12.47 34.68 22.90
C ILE A 302 -11.52 35.21 23.98
N THR A 303 -12.09 35.95 24.94
CA THR A 303 -11.32 36.49 26.05
C THR A 303 -11.06 35.40 27.08
N ILE A 304 -9.79 35.10 27.32
CA ILE A 304 -9.35 34.15 28.35
C ILE A 304 -9.14 34.88 29.67
N ASP A 305 -9.63 34.32 30.77
CA ASP A 305 -9.26 34.76 32.10
C ASP A 305 -7.87 34.25 32.47
N TRP A 306 -6.86 35.00 32.04
CA TRP A 306 -5.47 34.73 32.35
C TRP A 306 -5.16 34.78 33.86
N THR A 307 -5.99 35.45 34.67
CA THR A 307 -5.79 35.50 36.12
C THR A 307 -6.10 34.13 36.71
N SER A 308 -7.23 33.54 36.31
CA SER A 308 -7.63 32.19 36.73
C SER A 308 -6.73 31.11 36.13
N PHE A 309 -6.31 31.26 34.86
CA PHE A 309 -5.39 30.31 34.21
C PHE A 309 -4.02 30.24 34.92
N TYR A 310 -3.46 31.38 35.33
CA TYR A 310 -2.20 31.44 36.06
C TYR A 310 -2.39 31.40 37.58
N ASP A 311 -3.57 31.04 38.08
CA ASP A 311 -3.80 30.93 39.51
C ASP A 311 -2.76 29.99 40.13
N LYS A 312 -2.21 30.39 41.28
CA LYS A 312 -1.10 29.70 41.97
C LYS A 312 0.24 29.62 41.19
N GLN A 313 0.38 30.31 40.05
CA GLN A 313 1.65 30.43 39.30
C GLN A 313 2.21 31.86 39.34
N GLY A 314 3.46 32.01 39.80
CA GLY A 314 4.19 33.29 39.72
C GLY A 314 4.74 33.54 38.32
N ARG A 315 3.91 34.01 37.38
CA ARG A 315 4.33 34.30 35.99
C ARG A 315 4.57 35.79 35.77
N HIS A 316 5.67 36.14 35.11
CA HIS A 316 5.95 37.50 34.66
C HIS A 316 5.55 37.66 33.19
N ARG A 317 4.73 38.67 32.87
CA ARG A 317 4.43 39.04 31.48
C ARG A 317 5.63 39.81 30.90
N LEU A 318 6.29 39.23 29.91
CA LEU A 318 7.41 39.87 29.20
C LEU A 318 6.90 40.46 27.87
N ARG A 319 7.31 41.70 27.57
CA ARG A 319 7.11 42.27 26.23
C ARG A 319 8.17 41.70 25.29
N LEU A 320 7.75 40.75 24.47
CA LEU A 320 8.55 40.26 23.36
C LEU A 320 8.57 41.32 22.23
N PRO A 321 9.65 41.40 21.44
CA PRO A 321 9.68 42.26 20.27
C PRO A 321 8.56 41.90 19.31
N THR A 322 7.83 42.91 18.84
CA THR A 322 6.74 42.72 17.88
C THR A 322 7.24 42.58 16.44
N TYR A 323 8.56 42.57 16.23
CA TYR A 323 9.23 42.52 14.94
C TYR A 323 10.32 41.43 14.94
N VAL A 324 10.25 40.49 13.99
CA VAL A 324 11.05 39.25 13.98
C VAL A 324 12.57 39.48 13.83
N PHE A 325 13.00 40.63 13.30
CA PHE A 325 14.43 41.00 13.18
C PHE A 325 14.91 41.97 14.25
N ASP A 326 14.05 42.32 15.22
CA ASP A 326 14.51 43.00 16.43
C ASP A 326 15.29 41.96 17.26
N ARG A 327 16.61 41.95 17.08
CA ARG A 327 17.57 41.04 17.74
C ARG A 327 17.71 41.35 19.24
N LYS A 328 16.61 41.62 19.93
CA LYS A 328 16.56 41.80 21.37
C LYS A 328 16.69 40.42 22.01
N PRO A 329 17.77 40.16 22.77
CA PRO A 329 17.89 38.92 23.52
C PRO A 329 16.75 38.86 24.54
N CYS A 330 15.84 37.90 24.39
CA CYS A 330 14.70 37.67 25.29
C CYS A 330 14.84 36.35 26.03
N TRP A 331 16.08 35.99 26.39
CA TRP A 331 16.38 34.80 27.16
C TRP A 331 15.73 34.90 28.54
N ILE A 332 15.08 33.81 28.97
CA ILE A 332 14.61 33.67 30.34
C ILE A 332 15.83 33.28 31.17
N ASP A 333 16.56 34.28 31.68
CA ASP A 333 17.67 34.03 32.59
C ASP A 333 17.14 33.36 33.88
N PRO A 334 17.84 32.37 34.45
CA PRO A 334 17.45 31.75 35.72
C PRO A 334 17.36 32.83 36.81
N ILE A 335 16.34 32.73 37.68
CA ILE A 335 15.94 33.77 38.62
C ILE A 335 17.13 34.22 39.48
N VAL A 336 17.66 35.43 39.22
CA VAL A 336 18.60 36.13 40.09
C VAL A 336 17.88 37.28 40.80
N THR A 337 18.00 37.31 42.12
CA THR A 337 17.24 38.18 43.02
C THR A 337 17.94 39.54 43.23
N GLN A 338 17.38 40.62 42.64
CA GLN A 338 17.31 42.07 43.01
C GLN A 338 18.59 42.85 43.45
N PRO A 339 18.73 44.20 43.22
CA PRO A 339 17.71 45.25 43.42
C PRO A 339 17.66 46.44 42.41
N LYS A 340 16.58 47.22 42.53
CA LYS A 340 16.09 48.37 41.72
C LYS A 340 16.99 49.63 41.71
N ILE A 341 17.10 50.30 40.54
CA ILE A 341 17.18 51.77 40.42
C ILE A 341 16.40 52.25 39.17
N GLU A 342 15.61 53.32 39.37
CA GLU A 342 14.73 54.00 38.41
C GLU A 342 15.49 54.95 37.46
N ARG A 343 14.98 55.14 36.22
CA ARG A 343 14.63 56.48 35.68
C ARG A 343 14.11 56.52 34.22
N THR A 344 12.92 57.10 34.09
CA THR A 344 12.40 58.09 33.12
C THR A 344 12.55 57.94 31.60
N SER A 345 11.39 58.01 30.96
CA SER A 345 11.04 58.07 29.54
C SER A 345 11.23 59.46 28.89
N VAL A 346 11.53 59.47 27.58
CA VAL A 346 11.24 60.57 26.66
C VAL A 346 10.75 60.01 25.32
N HIS A 347 9.62 60.54 24.85
CA HIS A 347 8.97 60.28 23.56
C HIS A 347 9.71 60.93 22.38
N THR A 348 9.71 60.27 21.21
CA THR A 348 9.53 60.91 19.89
C THR A 348 9.15 59.85 18.82
N ASN A 349 7.97 60.03 18.20
CA ASN A 349 7.63 59.60 16.83
C ASN A 349 8.14 60.72 15.86
N PRO A 350 8.37 60.51 14.54
CA PRO A 350 7.31 60.05 13.62
C PRO A 350 7.66 59.46 12.22
N THR A 351 6.58 59.04 11.54
CA THR A 351 6.25 59.03 10.09
C THR A 351 6.80 57.95 9.13
N ILE A 352 5.85 57.14 8.62
CA ILE A 352 5.96 56.23 7.48
C ILE A 352 5.50 56.96 6.20
N GLN A 353 6.27 56.85 5.11
CA GLN A 353 5.88 57.28 3.76
C GLN A 353 5.30 56.09 2.98
N THR A 354 4.07 56.26 2.50
CA THR A 354 3.38 55.42 1.52
C THR A 354 3.89 55.69 0.10
N LEU A 355 4.36 54.64 -0.59
CA LEU A 355 4.56 54.62 -2.03
C LEU A 355 3.46 53.76 -2.67
N THR A 356 2.63 54.41 -3.47
CA THR A 356 1.59 53.83 -4.33
C THR A 356 2.19 53.42 -5.66
N GLU A 357 2.14 52.12 -5.99
CA GLU A 357 2.30 51.63 -7.36
C GLU A 357 0.97 51.09 -7.90
N LYS A 358 0.70 51.44 -9.17
CA LYS A 358 -0.53 51.12 -9.91
C LYS A 358 -0.48 49.68 -10.45
N PRO A 359 -1.59 48.92 -10.42
CA PRO A 359 -1.63 47.58 -10.99
C PRO A 359 -1.66 47.61 -12.53
N LYS A 360 -0.80 46.78 -13.15
CA LYS A 360 -0.87 46.41 -14.56
C LYS A 360 -1.97 45.37 -14.77
N SER A 361 -2.72 45.53 -15.85
CA SER A 361 -3.87 44.73 -16.25
C SER A 361 -3.52 43.26 -16.51
N VAL A 362 -4.19 42.34 -15.81
CA VAL A 362 -4.12 40.89 -16.08
C VAL A 362 -5.42 40.44 -16.75
N THR A 363 -5.26 39.70 -17.85
CA THR A 363 -6.33 39.11 -18.64
C THR A 363 -6.99 37.97 -17.85
N PRO A 364 -8.27 38.05 -17.43
CA PRO A 364 -8.83 37.19 -16.37
C PRO A 364 -9.07 35.71 -16.70
N MET A 365 -8.91 35.26 -17.96
CA MET A 365 -9.41 33.95 -18.37
C MET A 365 -8.45 32.77 -18.14
N ARG A 366 -7.13 33.02 -18.10
CA ARG A 366 -6.13 31.94 -17.99
C ARG A 366 -5.90 31.49 -16.54
N ASN A 367 -5.71 32.45 -15.64
CA ASN A 367 -5.58 32.22 -14.20
C ASN A 367 -6.77 31.43 -13.63
N VAL A 368 -8.00 31.76 -14.03
CA VAL A 368 -9.22 31.02 -13.62
C VAL A 368 -9.20 29.55 -14.08
N THR A 369 -8.68 29.28 -15.27
CA THR A 369 -8.55 27.91 -15.78
C THR A 369 -7.49 27.12 -15.00
N ILE A 370 -6.38 27.77 -14.66
CA ILE A 370 -5.32 27.18 -13.83
C ILE A 370 -5.82 26.91 -12.41
N LEU A 371 -6.53 27.85 -11.81
CA LEU A 371 -7.15 27.72 -10.49
C LEU A 371 -8.12 26.54 -10.44
N ASN A 372 -9.01 26.42 -11.43
CA ASN A 372 -9.93 25.29 -11.54
C ASN A 372 -9.18 23.95 -11.64
N LYS A 373 -8.07 23.92 -12.38
CA LYS A 373 -7.24 22.73 -12.52
C LYS A 373 -6.49 22.39 -11.23
N ILE A 374 -6.05 23.38 -10.46
CA ILE A 374 -5.49 23.17 -9.10
C ILE A 374 -6.58 22.61 -8.17
N SER A 375 -7.79 23.15 -8.19
CA SER A 375 -8.93 22.65 -7.42
C SER A 375 -9.30 21.21 -7.77
N GLU A 376 -9.29 20.87 -9.06
CA GLU A 376 -9.53 19.51 -9.54
C GLU A 376 -8.42 18.54 -9.08
N LEU A 377 -7.15 18.97 -9.12
CA LEU A 377 -6.03 18.14 -8.66
C LEU A 377 -6.08 17.86 -7.16
N VAL A 378 -6.48 18.86 -6.36
CA VAL A 378 -6.60 18.71 -4.91
C VAL A 378 -7.80 17.83 -4.56
N SER A 379 -8.89 17.94 -5.31
CA SER A 379 -10.08 17.09 -5.17
C SER A 379 -9.81 15.63 -5.56
N ASN A 380 -9.27 15.39 -6.75
CA ASN A 380 -9.10 14.05 -7.31
C ASN A 380 -8.01 13.22 -6.59
N ASN A 381 -6.93 13.85 -6.12
CA ASN A 381 -5.80 13.10 -5.52
C ASN A 381 -5.89 13.00 -4.00
N TYR A 382 -6.55 13.95 -3.34
CA TYR A 382 -6.56 14.04 -1.87
C TYR A 382 -7.96 14.08 -1.27
N GLY A 383 -9.02 14.08 -2.09
CA GLY A 383 -10.41 14.12 -1.64
C GLY A 383 -10.83 15.45 -1.02
N ILE A 384 -10.10 16.53 -1.30
CA ILE A 384 -10.34 17.88 -0.76
C ILE A 384 -10.89 18.78 -1.88
N GLU A 385 -12.16 19.18 -1.78
CA GLU A 385 -12.75 20.14 -2.72
C GLU A 385 -12.34 21.57 -2.36
N ILE A 386 -11.67 22.27 -3.29
CA ILE A 386 -11.36 23.70 -3.16
C ILE A 386 -12.50 24.50 -3.79
N GLU A 387 -13.31 25.18 -2.98
CA GLU A 387 -14.37 26.08 -3.48
C GLU A 387 -13.78 27.43 -3.92
N ALA A 388 -14.55 28.23 -4.68
CA ALA A 388 -14.09 29.52 -5.20
C ALA A 388 -13.64 30.51 -4.10
N ASN A 389 -14.10 30.35 -2.86
CA ASN A 389 -13.71 31.18 -1.72
C ASN A 389 -12.44 30.68 -1.00
N ASP A 390 -12.00 29.44 -1.26
CA ASP A 390 -10.85 28.80 -0.61
C ASP A 390 -9.52 29.14 -1.28
N LYS A 391 -9.57 29.85 -2.41
CA LYS A 391 -8.41 30.18 -3.24
C LYS A 391 -7.31 30.95 -2.50
N ASN A 392 -7.65 31.68 -1.44
CA ASN A 392 -6.71 32.47 -0.67
C ASN A 392 -6.30 31.82 0.67
N LEU A 393 -6.82 30.64 0.99
CA LEU A 393 -6.40 29.89 2.18
C LEU A 393 -5.10 29.17 1.90
N SER A 394 -4.24 29.06 2.91
CA SER A 394 -3.02 28.28 2.73
C SER A 394 -3.34 26.80 2.56
N PHE A 395 -2.53 26.07 1.81
CA PHE A 395 -2.71 24.63 1.62
C PHE A 395 -2.74 23.86 2.96
N LEU A 396 -1.98 24.31 3.97
CA LEU A 396 -2.05 23.77 5.33
C LEU A 396 -3.42 24.00 5.99
N GLU A 397 -4.01 25.18 5.81
CA GLU A 397 -5.35 25.50 6.33
C GLU A 397 -6.46 24.73 5.59
N LEU A 398 -6.20 24.36 4.34
CA LEU A 398 -7.04 23.45 3.55
C LEU A 398 -6.86 21.98 3.95
N GLY A 399 -6.00 21.68 4.92
CA GLY A 399 -5.80 20.33 5.46
C GLY A 399 -4.78 19.49 4.69
N LEU A 400 -3.97 20.10 3.81
CA LEU A 400 -2.87 19.42 3.14
C LEU A 400 -1.67 19.41 4.09
N ASP A 401 -1.39 18.25 4.69
CA ASP A 401 -0.21 18.05 5.53
C ASP A 401 1.11 18.06 4.72
N SER A 402 2.25 17.93 5.40
CA SER A 402 3.57 17.97 4.75
C SER A 402 3.77 16.86 3.70
N LEU A 403 3.12 15.70 3.85
CA LEU A 403 3.18 14.61 2.88
C LEU A 403 2.30 14.94 1.66
N ILE A 404 1.10 15.47 1.88
CA ILE A 404 0.17 15.89 0.84
C ILE A 404 0.73 17.07 0.04
N LEU A 405 1.36 18.04 0.71
CA LEU A 405 2.05 19.16 0.06
C LEU A 405 3.24 18.72 -0.79
N THR A 406 3.98 17.72 -0.33
CA THR A 406 5.05 17.10 -1.12
C THR A 406 4.47 16.41 -2.36
N GLN A 407 3.39 15.64 -2.20
CA GLN A 407 2.70 14.99 -3.31
C GLN A 407 2.08 16.02 -4.28
N MET A 408 1.62 17.16 -3.76
CA MET A 408 1.07 18.27 -4.52
C MET A 408 2.15 18.97 -5.35
N ALA A 409 3.32 19.27 -4.77
CA ALA A 409 4.49 19.79 -5.49
C ALA A 409 4.85 18.89 -6.68
N ILE A 410 4.90 17.58 -6.42
CA ILE A 410 5.16 16.54 -7.42
C ILE A 410 4.07 16.52 -8.52
N THR A 411 2.80 16.62 -8.12
CA THR A 411 1.65 16.62 -9.04
C THR A 411 1.61 17.89 -9.90
N CYS A 412 1.91 19.06 -9.34
CA CYS A 412 2.01 20.32 -10.06
C CYS A 412 3.15 20.27 -11.10
N LYS A 413 4.30 19.70 -10.75
CA LYS A 413 5.39 19.45 -11.71
C LYS A 413 4.94 18.57 -12.87
N ARG A 414 4.14 17.52 -12.60
CA ARG A 414 3.59 16.62 -13.63
C ARG A 414 2.63 17.33 -14.59
N GLU A 415 1.68 18.08 -14.05
CA GLU A 415 0.55 18.67 -14.78
C GLU A 415 0.88 19.97 -15.51
N PHE A 416 1.76 20.78 -14.94
CA PHE A 416 2.08 22.12 -15.46
C PHE A 416 3.51 22.24 -15.99
N LYS A 417 4.32 21.18 -15.88
CA LYS A 417 5.73 21.13 -16.34
C LYS A 417 6.63 22.22 -15.76
N ILE A 418 6.25 22.78 -14.60
CA ILE A 418 7.02 23.78 -13.86
C ILE A 418 7.46 23.16 -12.52
N PRO A 419 8.76 23.17 -12.19
CA PRO A 419 9.23 22.65 -10.91
C PRO A 419 8.74 23.57 -9.79
N ILE A 420 7.95 22.99 -8.87
CA ILE A 420 7.46 23.63 -7.66
C ILE A 420 7.95 22.78 -6.49
N THR A 421 8.56 23.41 -5.49
CA THR A 421 9.09 22.74 -4.31
C THR A 421 8.10 22.76 -3.15
N PHE A 422 8.28 21.87 -2.19
CA PHE A 422 7.52 21.89 -0.93
C PHE A 422 7.64 23.26 -0.23
N ARG A 423 8.85 23.84 -0.16
CA ARG A 423 9.09 25.15 0.46
C ARG A 423 8.26 26.24 -0.20
N GLN A 424 8.21 26.27 -1.53
CA GLN A 424 7.39 27.23 -2.27
C GLN A 424 5.91 27.07 -1.93
N LEU A 425 5.37 25.84 -1.88
CA LEU A 425 3.97 25.60 -1.48
C LEU A 425 3.70 25.83 0.02
N ASN A 426 4.74 25.93 0.85
CA ASN A 426 4.60 26.18 2.28
C ASN A 426 4.77 27.67 2.63
N GLU A 427 5.59 28.41 1.87
CA GLU A 427 5.99 29.79 2.14
C GLU A 427 5.49 30.75 1.05
N ASP A 428 6.11 30.72 -0.14
CA ASP A 428 6.00 31.80 -1.15
C ASP A 428 4.71 31.77 -1.99
N ILE A 429 4.22 30.57 -2.31
CA ILE A 429 3.03 30.30 -3.14
C ILE A 429 2.07 29.37 -2.41
N ASN A 430 1.86 29.67 -1.14
CA ASN A 430 1.24 28.77 -0.18
C ASN A 430 -0.29 28.67 -0.25
N THR A 431 -0.94 29.34 -1.20
CA THR A 431 -2.40 29.29 -1.43
C THR A 431 -2.71 28.88 -2.88
N PRO A 432 -3.92 28.35 -3.17
CA PRO A 432 -4.31 28.04 -4.55
C PRO A 432 -4.23 29.24 -5.51
N GLU A 433 -4.55 30.46 -5.07
CA GLU A 433 -4.48 31.69 -5.86
C GLU A 433 -3.04 32.12 -6.13
N LEU A 434 -2.16 32.02 -5.12
CA LEU A 434 -0.73 32.34 -5.29
C LEU A 434 -0.06 31.32 -6.22
N LEU A 435 -0.41 30.04 -6.08
CA LEU A 435 0.04 28.99 -6.99
C LEU A 435 -0.50 29.22 -8.42
N ALA A 436 -1.78 29.56 -8.58
CA ALA A 436 -2.37 29.84 -9.89
C ALA A 436 -1.71 31.05 -10.56
N SER A 437 -1.45 32.11 -9.79
CA SER A 437 -0.77 33.31 -10.27
C SER A 437 0.68 33.05 -10.65
N TYR A 438 1.38 32.23 -9.87
CA TYR A 438 2.74 31.79 -10.19
C TYR A 438 2.79 30.94 -11.46
N LEU A 439 1.86 30.00 -11.61
CA LEU A 439 1.75 29.18 -12.82
C LEU A 439 1.37 30.01 -14.05
N ASP A 440 0.44 30.96 -13.92
CA ASP A 440 0.04 31.84 -15.03
C ASP A 440 1.21 32.70 -15.53
N ALA A 441 2.06 33.18 -14.62
CA ALA A 441 3.25 33.96 -14.95
C ALA A 441 4.38 33.15 -15.60
N ASN A 442 4.42 31.82 -15.39
CA ASN A 442 5.54 30.97 -15.80
C ASN A 442 5.17 29.91 -16.89
N LEU A 443 3.90 29.74 -17.24
CA LEU A 443 3.44 28.85 -18.30
C LEU A 443 3.53 29.50 -19.71
N PRO A 444 3.99 28.81 -20.77
CA PRO A 444 3.97 29.31 -22.16
C PRO A 444 2.54 29.58 -22.68
N GLU A 445 2.33 30.69 -23.41
CA GLU A 445 1.00 31.20 -23.85
C GLU A 445 0.14 30.22 -24.69
N GLU A 446 0.69 29.09 -25.17
CA GLU A 446 0.00 28.14 -26.05
C GLU A 446 -0.81 27.05 -25.31
N ILE A 447 -0.60 26.85 -24.01
CA ILE A 447 -1.29 25.82 -23.22
C ILE A 447 -2.56 26.45 -22.62
N LEU A 448 -3.73 26.15 -23.22
CA LEU A 448 -5.13 26.50 -22.81
C LEU A 448 -5.75 27.78 -23.41
N LYS A 449 -6.20 27.74 -24.68
CA LYS A 449 -7.19 28.70 -25.24
C LYS A 449 -8.62 28.10 -25.26
N PRO A 450 -9.67 28.82 -24.81
CA PRO A 450 -11.07 28.39 -24.98
C PRO A 450 -11.62 28.64 -26.40
N GLN A 451 -12.52 27.77 -26.89
CA GLN A 451 -13.34 28.02 -28.08
C GLN A 451 -14.61 28.86 -27.75
N PRO A 452 -15.14 29.69 -28.67
CA PRO A 452 -16.25 30.62 -28.36
C PRO A 452 -17.63 29.95 -28.41
N GLN A 453 -18.47 30.20 -27.39
CA GLN A 453 -19.92 29.91 -27.42
C GLN A 453 -20.74 31.16 -27.79
N VAL A 454 -21.79 30.94 -28.58
CA VAL A 454 -22.71 31.95 -29.14
C VAL A 454 -23.74 32.39 -28.10
N VAL A 455 -23.90 33.70 -27.91
CA VAL A 455 -24.85 34.32 -26.98
C VAL A 455 -26.22 34.49 -27.66
N GLN A 456 -27.30 34.02 -27.02
CA GLN A 456 -28.68 34.43 -27.35
C GLN A 456 -29.29 35.20 -26.17
N GLN A 457 -29.85 36.38 -26.47
CA GLN A 457 -30.55 37.26 -25.52
C GLN A 457 -31.99 36.80 -25.28
N PRO A 458 -32.60 37.06 -24.10
CA PRO A 458 -33.99 36.75 -23.84
C PRO A 458 -34.93 37.89 -24.30
N THR A 459 -35.93 37.56 -25.11
CA THR A 459 -37.11 38.40 -25.37
C THR A 459 -38.33 37.86 -24.63
N VAL A 460 -39.08 38.77 -24.02
CA VAL A 460 -40.33 38.51 -23.30
C VAL A 460 -41.52 38.67 -24.25
N ALA A 461 -42.43 37.70 -24.30
CA ALA A 461 -43.82 37.91 -24.74
C ALA A 461 -44.76 36.79 -24.25
N VAL A 462 -46.03 37.16 -24.09
CA VAL A 462 -47.10 36.54 -23.28
C VAL A 462 -48.08 35.72 -24.14
N HIS A 463 -48.60 34.62 -23.57
CA HIS A 463 -49.82 33.81 -23.84
C HIS A 463 -50.50 33.81 -25.24
N GLN A 464 -50.83 32.61 -25.77
CA GLN A 464 -52.23 32.14 -25.99
C GLN A 464 -52.35 30.70 -26.56
N VAL A 465 -53.12 29.87 -25.84
CA VAL A 465 -54.24 28.95 -26.19
C VAL A 465 -54.34 28.24 -27.58
N GLN A 466 -54.54 26.91 -27.49
CA GLN A 466 -55.34 25.95 -28.30
C GLN A 466 -54.83 25.21 -29.57
N GLU A 467 -54.97 23.87 -29.46
CA GLU A 467 -55.56 22.85 -30.36
C GLU A 467 -54.87 22.32 -31.63
N ASN A 468 -54.65 20.99 -31.60
CA ASN A 468 -54.88 19.93 -32.61
C ASN A 468 -54.47 20.18 -34.09
N ASN A 469 -53.57 19.35 -34.67
CA ASN A 469 -53.88 18.03 -35.24
C ASN A 469 -52.75 17.48 -36.19
N THR A 470 -52.59 16.16 -36.16
CA THR A 470 -52.18 15.21 -37.25
C THR A 470 -50.84 15.33 -38.01
N ALA A 471 -49.96 14.37 -37.70
CA ALA A 471 -49.31 13.36 -38.57
C ALA A 471 -48.60 13.75 -39.89
N GLN A 472 -47.30 13.45 -39.97
CA GLN A 472 -46.73 12.68 -41.11
C GLN A 472 -45.35 12.05 -40.77
N TYR A 473 -45.25 10.77 -41.09
CA TYR A 473 -44.05 9.92 -41.03
C TYR A 473 -43.15 10.13 -42.26
N VAL A 474 -41.83 10.21 -42.06
CA VAL A 474 -40.82 9.71 -43.02
C VAL A 474 -39.67 9.05 -42.24
N LYS A 475 -39.37 7.79 -42.61
CA LYS A 475 -38.25 6.96 -42.11
C LYS A 475 -36.95 7.34 -42.82
N ALA A 476 -35.80 7.33 -42.11
CA ALA A 476 -34.66 6.43 -42.40
C ALA A 476 -33.41 6.68 -41.52
N ALA A 477 -32.74 5.56 -41.18
CA ALA A 477 -31.30 5.36 -40.93
C ALA A 477 -30.65 5.76 -39.59
N GLY A 478 -30.81 4.90 -38.57
CA GLY A 478 -29.75 4.04 -38.03
C GLY A 478 -28.47 4.65 -37.44
N ASN A 479 -28.53 5.14 -36.20
CA ASN A 479 -27.43 5.11 -35.23
C ASN A 479 -27.97 4.59 -33.89
N GLN A 480 -27.50 3.42 -33.43
CA GLN A 480 -27.95 2.79 -32.19
C GLN A 480 -27.31 3.49 -30.98
N THR A 481 -28.11 4.31 -30.28
CA THR A 481 -27.80 4.84 -28.95
C THR A 481 -28.40 3.95 -27.85
N ALA A 482 -27.81 3.99 -26.65
CA ALA A 482 -28.20 3.20 -25.47
C ALA A 482 -29.69 3.30 -25.06
N ILE A 483 -30.43 4.29 -25.60
CA ILE A 483 -31.86 4.49 -25.39
C ILE A 483 -32.70 3.46 -26.17
N GLY A 484 -32.20 2.92 -27.29
CA GLY A 484 -32.88 1.88 -28.07
C GLY A 484 -32.93 0.52 -27.37
N LEU A 485 -31.91 0.20 -26.56
CA LEU A 485 -31.84 -1.04 -25.78
C LEU A 485 -32.83 -1.06 -24.62
N ILE A 486 -33.15 0.11 -24.05
CA ILE A 486 -34.15 0.24 -22.98
C ILE A 486 -35.57 0.00 -23.53
N GLY A 487 -35.82 0.36 -24.79
CA GLY A 487 -37.10 0.10 -25.47
C GLY A 487 -37.35 -1.38 -25.78
N GLU A 488 -36.32 -2.11 -26.21
CA GLU A 488 -36.42 -3.56 -26.44
C GLU A 488 -36.58 -4.34 -25.12
N GLN A 489 -35.94 -3.87 -24.04
CA GLN A 489 -36.05 -4.49 -22.72
C GLN A 489 -37.45 -4.31 -22.09
N LEU A 490 -38.11 -3.17 -22.34
CA LEU A 490 -39.50 -2.92 -21.92
C LEU A 490 -40.53 -3.76 -22.72
N GLN A 491 -40.25 -4.10 -23.98
CA GLN A 491 -41.08 -5.02 -24.76
C GLN A 491 -40.93 -6.49 -24.33
N LEU A 492 -39.77 -6.90 -23.82
CA LEU A 492 -39.55 -8.23 -23.25
C LEU A 492 -40.22 -8.39 -21.87
N LEU A 493 -40.22 -7.35 -21.05
CA LEU A 493 -40.91 -7.32 -19.75
C LEU A 493 -42.44 -7.37 -19.88
N SER A 494 -43.03 -6.74 -20.91
CA SER A 494 -44.49 -6.81 -21.14
C SER A 494 -44.95 -8.20 -21.63
N LYS A 495 -44.10 -8.94 -22.35
CA LYS A 495 -44.34 -10.33 -22.77
C LYS A 495 -44.20 -11.33 -21.61
N GLN A 496 -43.34 -11.06 -20.64
CA GLN A 496 -43.23 -11.87 -19.41
C GLN A 496 -44.39 -11.61 -18.43
N LEU A 497 -44.92 -10.38 -18.39
CA LEU A 497 -46.10 -10.06 -17.56
C LEU A 497 -47.38 -10.77 -18.03
N GLN A 498 -47.53 -11.05 -19.33
CA GLN A 498 -48.64 -11.83 -19.88
C GLN A 498 -48.58 -13.33 -19.54
N LEU A 499 -47.39 -13.88 -19.26
CA LEU A 499 -47.22 -15.28 -18.84
C LEU A 499 -47.42 -15.47 -17.32
N LEU A 500 -47.34 -14.39 -16.53
CA LEU A 500 -47.54 -14.37 -15.08
C LEU A 500 -49.00 -14.14 -14.63
N GLN A 501 -49.93 -13.84 -15.54
CA GLN A 501 -51.36 -13.60 -15.24
C GLN A 501 -52.26 -14.86 -15.34
N GLY A 502 -51.71 -16.05 -15.05
CA GLY A 502 -52.47 -17.21 -14.56
C GLY A 502 -53.70 -17.66 -15.36
N GLY A 503 -53.50 -18.44 -16.43
CA GLY A 503 -54.51 -19.33 -17.00
C GLY A 503 -54.23 -20.78 -16.58
N SER A 504 -55.12 -21.34 -15.76
CA SER A 504 -55.05 -22.62 -15.06
C SER A 504 -55.14 -23.88 -15.93
N VAL A 505 -54.42 -24.96 -15.56
CA VAL A 505 -54.88 -26.35 -15.70
C VAL A 505 -54.48 -27.22 -14.48
N ALA A 506 -55.52 -27.86 -13.95
CA ALA A 506 -55.72 -28.84 -12.87
C ALA A 506 -54.66 -29.97 -12.67
N THR A 507 -54.20 -30.19 -11.42
CA THR A 507 -54.44 -31.32 -10.45
C THR A 507 -54.01 -32.73 -10.93
N VAL A 508 -53.29 -33.56 -10.15
CA VAL A 508 -53.73 -34.33 -8.96
C VAL A 508 -52.49 -34.98 -8.24
N GLN A 509 -52.52 -35.04 -6.89
CA GLN A 509 -51.60 -35.71 -5.93
C GLN A 509 -51.85 -37.26 -5.82
N PRO A 510 -51.30 -38.04 -4.86
CA PRO A 510 -49.93 -38.28 -4.37
C PRO A 510 -49.59 -39.80 -4.34
N SER A 511 -48.33 -40.23 -4.08
CA SER A 511 -48.07 -41.49 -3.35
C SER A 511 -46.65 -41.61 -2.80
N VAL A 512 -46.55 -42.32 -1.67
CA VAL A 512 -45.40 -42.52 -0.78
C VAL A 512 -44.77 -43.89 -1.04
N ALA A 513 -43.43 -44.02 -1.06
CA ALA A 513 -42.67 -45.16 -0.51
C ALA A 513 -41.13 -44.96 -0.63
N PRO A 514 -40.31 -45.57 0.26
CA PRO A 514 -38.92 -45.18 0.53
C PRO A 514 -37.87 -46.02 -0.22
N SER A 515 -36.69 -45.45 -0.53
CA SER A 515 -35.50 -46.26 -0.84
C SER A 515 -34.17 -45.56 -0.54
N ALA A 516 -33.26 -46.41 -0.02
CA ALA A 516 -31.86 -46.32 0.42
C ALA A 516 -30.98 -45.07 0.14
N PRO A 517 -30.00 -44.78 1.04
CA PRO A 517 -29.08 -43.66 0.89
C PRO A 517 -28.08 -43.89 -0.27
N GLN A 518 -28.18 -43.07 -1.31
CA GLN A 518 -27.12 -42.89 -2.28
C GLN A 518 -26.15 -41.79 -1.81
N GLN A 519 -24.86 -42.06 -1.99
CA GLN A 519 -23.76 -41.15 -1.68
C GLN A 519 -23.96 -39.81 -2.39
N PRO A 520 -23.67 -38.67 -1.73
CA PRO A 520 -23.79 -37.37 -2.36
C PRO A 520 -22.76 -37.26 -3.49
N GLU A 521 -23.27 -37.13 -4.73
CA GLU A 521 -22.55 -36.46 -5.80
C GLU A 521 -22.20 -35.05 -5.31
N LYS A 522 -20.91 -34.73 -5.34
CA LYS A 522 -20.43 -33.37 -5.08
C LYS A 522 -20.84 -32.51 -6.27
N ASP A 523 -21.92 -31.77 -6.09
CA ASP A 523 -22.27 -30.66 -6.95
C ASP A 523 -21.20 -29.56 -6.76
N ASN A 524 -20.34 -29.36 -7.77
CA ASN A 524 -19.35 -28.31 -7.82
C ASN A 524 -20.04 -26.98 -8.16
N GLY A 525 -20.79 -26.44 -7.20
CA GLY A 525 -21.35 -25.09 -7.25
C GLY A 525 -20.31 -24.04 -6.86
N ALA A 526 -19.26 -23.87 -7.66
CA ALA A 526 -18.35 -22.74 -7.56
C ALA A 526 -17.74 -22.39 -8.92
N SER A 527 -18.53 -21.78 -9.80
CA SER A 527 -17.97 -20.98 -10.89
C SER A 527 -18.96 -19.93 -11.38
N SER A 528 -18.82 -18.68 -10.90
CA SER A 528 -19.10 -17.50 -11.72
C SER A 528 -18.60 -16.22 -11.05
N MET A 529 -17.33 -15.88 -11.31
CA MET A 529 -16.88 -14.55 -11.76
C MET A 529 -15.37 -14.61 -12.01
N ASP A 530 -14.95 -15.52 -12.89
CA ASP A 530 -13.62 -15.47 -13.47
C ASP A 530 -13.72 -14.83 -14.86
N ILE A 531 -13.45 -13.52 -14.92
CA ILE A 531 -13.52 -12.67 -16.13
C ILE A 531 -12.36 -12.93 -17.11
N ARG A 532 -11.43 -13.84 -16.75
CA ARG A 532 -10.28 -14.20 -17.58
C ARG A 532 -10.68 -15.14 -18.72
N THR A 533 -10.14 -14.91 -19.90
CA THR A 533 -10.22 -15.83 -21.04
C THR A 533 -9.59 -17.19 -20.69
N GLU A 534 -9.98 -18.26 -21.39
CA GLU A 534 -9.40 -19.60 -21.14
C GLU A 534 -7.88 -19.64 -21.28
N GLN A 535 -7.32 -18.82 -22.17
CA GLN A 535 -5.87 -18.67 -22.34
C GLN A 535 -5.22 -17.94 -21.15
N GLU A 536 -5.87 -16.90 -20.61
CA GLU A 536 -5.42 -16.22 -19.38
C GLU A 536 -5.52 -17.14 -18.14
N LYS A 537 -6.51 -18.03 -18.09
CA LYS A 537 -6.60 -19.07 -17.06
C LYS A 537 -5.47 -20.11 -17.18
N GLN A 538 -5.07 -20.48 -18.40
CA GLN A 538 -3.94 -21.38 -18.63
C GLN A 538 -2.60 -20.73 -18.24
N GLU A 539 -2.40 -19.45 -18.58
CA GLU A 539 -1.21 -18.70 -18.14
C GLU A 539 -1.12 -18.54 -16.62
N HIS A 540 -2.25 -18.29 -15.95
CA HIS A 540 -2.32 -18.18 -14.49
C HIS A 540 -2.04 -19.52 -13.78
N LYS A 541 -2.25 -20.67 -14.44
CA LYS A 541 -1.89 -21.99 -13.90
C LYS A 541 -0.39 -22.28 -13.97
N LYS A 542 0.39 -21.53 -14.77
CA LYS A 542 1.84 -21.74 -14.86
C LYS A 542 2.52 -21.29 -13.56
N PRO A 543 3.55 -21.99 -13.07
CA PRO A 543 4.31 -21.55 -11.90
C PRO A 543 5.08 -20.26 -12.21
N PHE A 544 5.12 -19.31 -11.26
CA PHE A 544 5.86 -18.06 -11.37
C PHE A 544 7.17 -18.13 -10.56
N GLY A 545 8.29 -17.68 -11.12
CA GLY A 545 9.58 -17.64 -10.42
C GLY A 545 9.99 -18.99 -9.80
N ALA A 546 10.26 -19.00 -8.50
CA ALA A 546 10.63 -20.18 -7.71
C ALA A 546 9.43 -20.95 -7.11
N SER A 547 8.21 -20.71 -7.61
CA SER A 547 7.00 -21.36 -7.08
C SER A 547 7.03 -22.88 -7.23
N PRO A 548 6.35 -23.63 -6.33
CA PRO A 548 6.38 -25.08 -6.37
C PRO A 548 5.64 -25.64 -7.59
N ARG A 549 6.20 -26.70 -8.18
CA ARG A 549 5.59 -27.43 -9.30
C ARG A 549 4.94 -28.71 -8.80
N ILE A 550 3.62 -28.82 -8.94
CA ILE A 550 2.82 -29.95 -8.45
C ILE A 550 2.02 -30.53 -9.62
N GLU A 551 2.25 -31.81 -9.93
CA GLU A 551 1.45 -32.55 -10.90
C GLU A 551 0.67 -33.66 -10.17
N LYS A 552 -0.66 -33.72 -10.40
CA LYS A 552 -1.56 -34.66 -9.71
C LYS A 552 -1.94 -35.90 -10.55
N GLN A 553 -1.54 -35.94 -11.81
CA GLN A 553 -1.84 -37.03 -12.76
C GLN A 553 -0.57 -37.86 -13.04
N THR A 554 -0.75 -39.13 -13.43
CA THR A 554 0.36 -40.05 -13.72
C THR A 554 0.41 -40.38 -15.21
N THR A 555 1.52 -40.07 -15.87
CA THR A 555 1.87 -40.67 -17.18
C THR A 555 2.41 -42.07 -16.94
N GLY A 556 1.87 -43.08 -17.63
CA GLY A 556 2.31 -44.48 -17.47
C GLY A 556 3.79 -44.67 -17.83
N LEU A 557 4.52 -45.44 -17.01
CA LEU A 557 5.86 -45.94 -17.30
C LEU A 557 5.77 -47.37 -17.82
N ASP A 558 6.66 -47.76 -18.73
CA ASP A 558 6.79 -49.16 -19.11
C ASP A 558 7.46 -49.99 -17.99
N GLN A 559 7.57 -51.31 -18.20
CA GLN A 559 8.13 -52.22 -17.19
C GLN A 559 9.60 -51.91 -16.86
N ALA A 560 10.43 -51.59 -17.86
CA ALA A 560 11.85 -51.31 -17.67
C ALA A 560 12.05 -49.98 -16.93
N GLN A 561 11.29 -48.95 -17.31
CA GLN A 561 11.28 -47.64 -16.65
C GLN A 561 10.78 -47.73 -15.21
N SER A 562 9.74 -48.52 -14.96
CA SER A 562 9.19 -48.74 -13.61
C SER A 562 10.20 -49.47 -12.72
N GLN A 563 10.87 -50.50 -13.24
CA GLN A 563 11.92 -51.20 -12.52
C GLN A 563 13.08 -50.24 -12.17
N TYR A 564 13.56 -49.47 -13.14
CA TYR A 564 14.62 -48.50 -12.92
C TYR A 564 14.24 -47.44 -11.88
N LEU A 565 13.02 -46.90 -11.93
CA LEU A 565 12.55 -45.92 -10.94
C LEU A 565 12.57 -46.50 -9.52
N ASN A 566 12.16 -47.76 -9.35
CA ASN A 566 12.20 -48.44 -8.05
C ASN A 566 13.64 -48.63 -7.55
N GLU A 567 14.55 -49.04 -8.43
CA GLU A 567 15.97 -49.21 -8.10
C GLU A 567 16.63 -47.86 -7.74
N LEU A 568 16.40 -46.82 -8.53
CA LEU A 568 16.86 -45.47 -8.24
C LEU A 568 16.30 -44.96 -6.90
N THR A 569 15.01 -45.20 -6.64
CA THR A 569 14.36 -44.84 -5.37
C THR A 569 15.00 -45.54 -4.18
N ALA A 570 15.31 -46.82 -4.30
CA ALA A 570 16.01 -47.56 -3.25
C ALA A 570 17.43 -47.00 -3.01
N ARG A 571 18.22 -46.80 -4.08
CA ARG A 571 19.60 -46.27 -3.97
C ARG A 571 19.62 -44.85 -3.39
N TYR A 572 18.79 -43.96 -3.91
CA TYR A 572 18.73 -42.57 -3.48
C TYR A 572 18.27 -42.43 -2.02
N ASN A 573 17.21 -43.16 -1.62
CA ASN A 573 16.74 -43.18 -0.24
C ASN A 573 17.75 -43.82 0.71
N LYS A 574 18.49 -44.84 0.27
CA LYS A 574 19.58 -45.43 1.07
C LYS A 574 20.70 -44.42 1.31
N LYS A 575 21.09 -43.66 0.27
CA LYS A 575 22.12 -42.63 0.37
C LYS A 575 21.68 -41.49 1.31
N THR A 576 20.44 -41.03 1.18
CA THR A 576 19.96 -39.77 1.79
C THR A 576 18.88 -39.96 2.87
N ILE A 577 18.95 -41.08 3.60
CA ILE A 577 17.91 -41.50 4.53
C ILE A 577 17.69 -40.49 5.66
N GLY A 578 18.75 -39.86 6.16
CA GLY A 578 18.70 -38.80 7.17
C GLY A 578 17.93 -37.59 6.66
N SER A 579 18.16 -37.16 5.41
CA SER A 579 17.38 -36.07 4.79
C SER A 579 15.90 -36.42 4.62
N LYS A 580 15.57 -37.65 4.19
CA LYS A 580 14.18 -38.12 4.07
C LYS A 580 13.48 -38.15 5.43
N ASN A 581 14.12 -38.72 6.44
CA ASN A 581 13.60 -38.78 7.80
C ASN A 581 13.43 -37.39 8.41
N TYR A 582 14.40 -36.49 8.21
CA TYR A 582 14.29 -35.10 8.65
C TYR A 582 13.05 -34.43 8.03
N ALA A 583 12.88 -34.56 6.71
CA ALA A 583 11.72 -34.00 6.02
C ALA A 583 10.40 -34.58 6.58
N GLN A 584 10.31 -35.90 6.77
CA GLN A 584 9.10 -36.53 7.30
C GLN A 584 8.78 -36.09 8.73
N ASN A 585 9.79 -36.00 9.60
CA ASN A 585 9.61 -35.65 11.00
C ASN A 585 9.18 -34.18 11.20
N HIS A 586 9.62 -33.28 10.31
CA HIS A 586 9.39 -31.84 10.48
C HIS A 586 8.30 -31.27 9.57
N ARG A 587 7.91 -31.92 8.46
CA ARG A 587 6.96 -31.36 7.49
C ARG A 587 5.61 -30.97 8.08
N ALA A 588 5.17 -31.62 9.15
CA ALA A 588 3.92 -31.27 9.85
C ALA A 588 4.01 -29.97 10.66
N LYS A 589 5.23 -29.50 10.99
CA LYS A 589 5.49 -28.34 11.87
C LYS A 589 6.24 -27.20 11.18
N MET A 590 7.04 -27.52 10.16
CA MET A 590 7.85 -26.58 9.39
C MET A 590 7.28 -26.45 7.98
N ALA A 591 6.50 -25.40 7.74
CA ALA A 591 5.98 -25.07 6.42
C ALA A 591 7.09 -24.46 5.55
N ASP A 592 7.52 -25.18 4.52
CA ASP A 592 8.50 -24.72 3.56
C ASP A 592 7.94 -24.97 2.14
N PRO A 593 7.73 -23.92 1.32
CA PRO A 593 7.18 -24.08 -0.02
C PRO A 593 8.07 -24.93 -0.94
N ARG A 594 9.37 -25.08 -0.64
CA ARG A 594 10.30 -25.81 -1.50
C ARG A 594 10.17 -27.32 -1.40
N VAL A 595 9.59 -27.85 -0.30
CA VAL A 595 9.50 -29.31 -0.07
C VAL A 595 8.53 -30.03 -1.02
N VAL A 596 7.68 -29.28 -1.73
CA VAL A 596 6.68 -29.83 -2.66
C VAL A 596 7.09 -29.62 -4.14
N SER A 597 8.20 -28.93 -4.41
CA SER A 597 8.68 -28.70 -5.77
C SER A 597 9.05 -30.02 -6.46
N GLY A 598 8.40 -30.28 -7.60
CA GLY A 598 8.62 -31.52 -8.37
C GLY A 598 7.79 -32.70 -7.86
N PHE A 599 6.76 -32.45 -7.04
CA PHE A 599 5.87 -33.50 -6.55
C PHE A 599 5.08 -34.15 -7.70
N LYS A 600 5.22 -35.47 -7.83
CA LYS A 600 4.32 -36.34 -8.59
C LYS A 600 4.02 -37.59 -7.75
N PRO A 601 2.81 -38.19 -7.84
CA PRO A 601 2.47 -39.36 -7.05
C PRO A 601 3.47 -40.53 -7.18
N LEU A 602 3.98 -40.77 -8.39
CA LEU A 602 4.92 -41.87 -8.68
C LEU A 602 6.35 -41.61 -8.16
N THR A 603 6.77 -40.34 -8.09
CA THR A 603 8.13 -39.97 -7.63
C THR A 603 8.13 -39.37 -6.23
N LYS A 604 6.99 -39.34 -5.52
CA LYS A 604 6.85 -38.70 -4.19
C LYS A 604 7.92 -39.12 -3.20
N ASP A 605 8.38 -40.36 -3.29
CA ASP A 605 9.37 -40.99 -2.42
C ASP A 605 10.82 -40.55 -2.72
N LEU A 606 11.01 -39.68 -3.71
CA LEU A 606 12.24 -38.97 -4.07
C LEU A 606 12.15 -37.46 -3.79
N VAL A 607 10.98 -36.96 -3.38
CA VAL A 607 10.68 -35.52 -3.28
C VAL A 607 10.84 -35.05 -1.83
N TYR A 608 12.08 -34.66 -1.52
CA TYR A 608 12.48 -34.00 -0.29
C TYR A 608 13.80 -33.23 -0.51
N PRO A 609 14.04 -32.14 0.23
CA PRO A 609 15.31 -31.43 0.17
C PRO A 609 16.43 -32.26 0.80
N ILE A 610 17.65 -32.11 0.29
CA ILE A 610 18.86 -32.60 0.98
C ILE A 610 19.15 -31.63 2.13
N VAL A 611 19.32 -32.16 3.33
CA VAL A 611 19.53 -31.38 4.55
C VAL A 611 21.02 -31.32 4.86
N ILE A 612 21.58 -30.12 4.84
CA ILE A 612 23.02 -29.87 4.95
C ILE A 612 23.43 -29.61 6.39
N GLY A 613 24.44 -30.33 6.87
CA GLY A 613 25.06 -30.11 8.18
C GLY A 613 26.37 -29.30 8.11
N LYS A 614 27.06 -29.29 6.97
CA LYS A 614 28.35 -28.62 6.79
C LYS A 614 28.57 -28.18 5.33
N SER A 615 29.31 -27.10 5.13
CA SER A 615 29.78 -26.63 3.81
C SER A 615 31.19 -26.04 3.87
N GLN A 616 31.93 -26.10 2.76
CA GLN A 616 33.26 -25.51 2.59
C GLN A 616 33.64 -25.46 1.10
N GLY A 617 34.17 -24.33 0.61
CA GLY A 617 34.46 -24.15 -0.82
C GLY A 617 33.20 -24.32 -1.65
N ASN A 618 33.21 -25.16 -2.68
CA ASN A 618 32.01 -25.54 -3.44
C ASN A 618 31.41 -26.88 -2.98
N ARG A 619 31.72 -27.34 -1.76
CA ARG A 619 31.29 -28.63 -1.22
C ARG A 619 30.23 -28.48 -0.13
N LEU A 620 29.28 -29.41 -0.12
CA LEU A 620 28.25 -29.59 0.92
C LEU A 620 28.33 -31.00 1.49
N TRP A 621 28.01 -31.15 2.78
CA TRP A 621 27.84 -32.43 3.45
C TRP A 621 26.46 -32.51 4.09
N ASP A 622 25.70 -33.54 3.73
CA ASP A 622 24.37 -33.77 4.31
C ASP A 622 24.42 -34.42 5.70
N LEU A 623 23.26 -34.64 6.31
CA LEU A 623 23.13 -35.29 7.62
C LEU A 623 23.62 -36.74 7.65
N ASP A 624 23.72 -37.39 6.49
CA ASP A 624 24.22 -38.76 6.34
C ASP A 624 25.74 -38.78 6.06
N GLY A 625 26.38 -37.62 5.99
CA GLY A 625 27.82 -37.45 5.72
C GLY A 625 28.17 -37.53 4.23
N ASN A 626 27.19 -37.58 3.33
CA ASN A 626 27.45 -37.59 1.89
C ASN A 626 27.98 -36.24 1.45
N GLN A 627 29.05 -36.25 0.66
CA GLN A 627 29.59 -35.05 0.05
C GLN A 627 28.94 -34.76 -1.31
N TYR A 628 28.73 -33.47 -1.60
CA TYR A 628 28.23 -32.98 -2.88
C TYR A 628 29.09 -31.80 -3.37
N ILE A 629 29.28 -31.69 -4.68
CA ILE A 629 29.61 -30.40 -5.32
C ILE A 629 28.30 -29.64 -5.52
N ASP A 630 28.22 -28.40 -5.06
CA ASP A 630 27.02 -27.58 -5.19
C ASP A 630 27.00 -26.81 -6.51
N ALA A 631 26.06 -27.13 -7.40
CA ALA A 631 25.85 -26.38 -8.63
C ALA A 631 24.93 -25.15 -8.45
N LEU A 632 24.14 -25.08 -7.38
CA LEU A 632 23.21 -23.97 -7.12
C LEU A 632 23.90 -22.78 -6.44
N ASN A 633 24.91 -23.05 -5.59
CA ASN A 633 25.75 -22.06 -4.91
C ASN A 633 24.96 -20.92 -4.25
N GLY A 634 23.97 -21.30 -3.42
CA GLY A 634 23.08 -20.35 -2.75
C GLY A 634 22.25 -19.50 -3.72
N PHE A 635 21.81 -20.09 -4.84
CA PHE A 635 21.05 -19.42 -5.91
C PHE A 635 21.80 -18.21 -6.50
N GLY A 636 23.13 -18.32 -6.56
CA GLY A 636 24.05 -17.30 -7.07
C GLY A 636 24.65 -16.39 -6.01
N SER A 637 24.30 -16.54 -4.73
CA SER A 637 24.81 -15.69 -3.64
C SER A 637 26.24 -16.01 -3.23
N CYS A 638 26.67 -17.27 -3.34
CA CYS A 638 27.98 -17.72 -2.84
C CYS A 638 29.03 -17.67 -3.95
N PHE A 639 29.31 -16.50 -4.54
CA PHE A 639 30.28 -16.36 -5.64
C PHE A 639 31.70 -16.83 -5.29
N PHE A 640 32.08 -16.75 -4.01
CA PHE A 640 33.39 -17.16 -3.51
C PHE A 640 33.41 -18.59 -2.93
N GLY A 641 32.31 -19.33 -3.07
CA GLY A 641 32.07 -20.56 -2.31
C GLY A 641 31.67 -20.30 -0.86
N TYR A 642 31.63 -21.38 -0.08
CA TYR A 642 31.26 -21.43 1.33
C TYR A 642 32.48 -21.28 2.23
N GLN A 643 32.38 -20.44 3.26
CA GLN A 643 33.43 -20.18 4.25
C GLN A 643 34.81 -19.82 3.66
N PRO A 644 34.92 -18.92 2.67
CA PRO A 644 36.23 -18.47 2.24
C PRO A 644 36.94 -17.73 3.38
N ASP A 645 38.24 -17.94 3.53
CA ASP A 645 39.00 -17.51 4.72
C ASP A 645 38.86 -16.01 4.98
N PHE A 646 38.97 -15.17 3.95
CA PHE A 646 38.87 -13.71 4.09
C PHE A 646 37.51 -13.22 4.60
N ILE A 647 36.40 -13.92 4.31
CA ILE A 647 35.07 -13.59 4.86
C ILE A 647 34.96 -14.12 6.28
N LYS A 648 35.41 -15.36 6.50
CA LYS A 648 35.36 -16.01 7.80
C LYS A 648 36.15 -15.21 8.85
N GLU A 649 37.36 -14.77 8.51
CA GLU A 649 38.19 -13.92 9.36
C GLU A 649 37.52 -12.57 9.66
N ALA A 650 36.94 -11.91 8.64
CA ALA A 650 36.23 -10.66 8.82
C ALA A 650 35.01 -10.80 9.74
N MET A 651 34.25 -11.89 9.60
CA MET A 651 33.09 -12.16 10.45
C MET A 651 33.51 -12.49 11.89
N HIS A 652 34.53 -13.32 12.10
CA HIS A 652 35.03 -13.61 13.45
C HIS A 652 35.51 -12.33 14.16
N LYS A 653 36.31 -11.52 13.46
CA LYS A 653 36.75 -10.23 13.99
C LYS A 653 35.57 -9.33 14.35
N GLN A 654 34.52 -9.29 13.53
CA GLN A 654 33.33 -8.50 13.86
C GLN A 654 32.59 -9.05 15.07
N VAL A 655 32.46 -10.37 15.22
CA VAL A 655 31.87 -10.99 16.41
C VAL A 655 32.61 -10.57 17.68
N ASP A 656 33.95 -10.55 17.65
CA ASP A 656 34.77 -10.13 18.79
C ASP A 656 34.59 -8.64 19.14
N LEU A 657 34.21 -7.81 18.17
CA LEU A 657 33.94 -6.37 18.36
C LEU A 657 32.52 -6.06 18.81
N GLY A 658 31.54 -6.93 18.49
CA GLY A 658 30.12 -6.71 18.73
C GLY A 658 29.28 -6.66 17.44
N TYR A 659 27.96 -6.68 17.59
CA TYR A 659 27.02 -6.70 16.46
C TYR A 659 25.68 -6.04 16.82
N GLU A 660 25.76 -4.82 17.35
CA GLU A 660 24.62 -4.08 17.87
C GLU A 660 23.62 -3.72 16.76
N VAL A 661 22.32 -3.83 17.08
CA VAL A 661 21.21 -3.38 16.24
C VAL A 661 20.58 -2.16 16.89
N GLY A 662 20.34 -1.10 16.10
CA GLY A 662 19.74 0.16 16.55
C GLY A 662 20.63 1.36 16.23
N PRO A 663 21.84 1.48 16.81
CA PRO A 663 22.79 2.52 16.46
C PRO A 663 23.34 2.37 15.03
N GLN A 664 23.92 3.45 14.49
CA GLN A 664 24.62 3.38 13.20
C GLN A 664 25.97 2.69 13.34
N HIS A 665 26.29 1.78 12.41
CA HIS A 665 27.57 1.06 12.40
C HIS A 665 28.59 1.70 11.44
N PRO A 666 29.88 1.85 11.80
CA PRO A 666 30.88 2.54 10.99
C PRO A 666 31.12 1.91 9.61
N LEU A 667 31.02 0.58 9.50
CA LEU A 667 31.21 -0.12 8.22
C LEU A 667 30.15 0.23 7.16
N ALA A 668 29.03 0.84 7.54
CA ALA A 668 27.98 1.20 6.58
C ALA A 668 28.48 2.20 5.54
N GLY A 669 29.23 3.23 5.99
CA GLY A 669 29.84 4.21 5.09
C GLY A 669 30.86 3.57 4.15
N GLU A 670 31.78 2.77 4.70
CA GLU A 670 32.84 2.13 3.91
C GLU A 670 32.30 1.15 2.85
N VAL A 671 31.23 0.41 3.17
CA VAL A 671 30.58 -0.48 2.20
C VAL A 671 29.92 0.36 1.09
N CYS A 672 29.24 1.45 1.43
CA CYS A 672 28.68 2.36 0.44
C CYS A 672 29.77 2.94 -0.47
N ASP A 673 30.88 3.41 0.08
CA ASP A 673 32.00 3.97 -0.70
C ASP A 673 32.55 2.96 -1.72
N LEU A 674 32.76 1.71 -1.29
CA LEU A 674 33.22 0.64 -2.19
C LEU A 674 32.21 0.34 -3.30
N LEU A 675 30.91 0.28 -2.98
CA LEU A 675 29.87 0.05 -3.98
C LEU A 675 29.81 1.21 -5.00
N LEU A 676 29.98 2.45 -4.55
CA LEU A 676 30.02 3.63 -5.42
C LEU A 676 31.28 3.62 -6.30
N GLU A 677 32.42 3.23 -5.77
CA GLU A 677 33.66 3.09 -6.54
C GLU A 677 33.53 2.08 -7.69
N PHE A 678 32.93 0.91 -7.44
CA PHE A 678 32.76 -0.11 -8.47
C PHE A 678 31.76 0.28 -9.56
N THR A 679 30.70 0.99 -9.18
CA THR A 679 29.56 1.20 -10.07
C THR A 679 29.53 2.59 -10.68
N GLY A 680 30.22 3.57 -10.10
CA GLY A 680 30.20 4.97 -10.52
C GLY A 680 28.82 5.62 -10.35
N HIS A 681 28.02 5.21 -9.37
CA HIS A 681 26.80 5.94 -8.98
C HIS A 681 27.15 7.04 -7.97
N ASP A 682 26.21 7.94 -7.72
CA ASP A 682 26.44 9.09 -6.84
C ASP A 682 26.21 8.75 -5.37
N ARG A 683 25.16 7.94 -5.09
CA ARG A 683 24.72 7.62 -3.72
C ARG A 683 24.27 6.17 -3.59
N ALA A 684 24.41 5.61 -2.39
CA ALA A 684 24.07 4.23 -2.05
C ALA A 684 23.24 4.17 -0.77
N ALA A 685 22.29 3.24 -0.74
CA ALA A 685 21.53 2.83 0.44
C ALA A 685 21.60 1.31 0.60
N LEU A 686 21.55 0.84 1.84
CA LEU A 686 21.62 -0.59 2.18
C LEU A 686 20.26 -1.09 2.68
N CYS A 687 19.97 -2.35 2.42
CA CYS A 687 18.78 -3.08 2.89
C CYS A 687 19.12 -4.55 3.18
N ASN A 688 18.14 -5.38 3.53
CA ASN A 688 18.40 -6.77 3.93
C ASN A 688 18.44 -7.74 2.76
N THR A 689 17.67 -7.47 1.70
CA THR A 689 17.47 -8.40 0.58
C THR A 689 17.35 -7.68 -0.75
N GLY A 690 17.59 -8.39 -1.85
CA GLY A 690 17.32 -7.86 -3.20
C GLY A 690 15.83 -7.50 -3.42
N SER A 691 14.89 -8.19 -2.75
CA SER A 691 13.47 -7.82 -2.84
C SER A 691 13.19 -6.46 -2.22
N GLU A 692 13.77 -6.17 -1.05
CA GLU A 692 13.70 -4.84 -0.43
C GLU A 692 14.38 -3.78 -1.31
N ALA A 693 15.50 -4.12 -1.97
CA ALA A 693 16.17 -3.19 -2.89
C ALA A 693 15.28 -2.78 -4.07
N VAL A 694 14.64 -3.74 -4.73
CA VAL A 694 13.67 -3.46 -5.82
C VAL A 694 12.48 -2.66 -5.30
N LEU A 695 11.92 -3.03 -4.14
CA LEU A 695 10.83 -2.28 -3.52
C LEU A 695 11.22 -0.81 -3.29
N GLY A 696 12.40 -0.57 -2.72
CA GLY A 696 12.92 0.76 -2.49
C GLY A 696 13.15 1.53 -3.79
N ALA A 697 13.72 0.90 -4.83
CA ALA A 697 13.94 1.52 -6.13
C ALA A 697 12.63 1.96 -6.81
N MET A 698 11.60 1.10 -6.81
CA MET A 698 10.28 1.47 -7.34
C MET A 698 9.64 2.61 -6.55
N ARG A 699 9.80 2.61 -5.23
CA ARG A 699 9.28 3.66 -4.35
C ARG A 699 9.98 5.00 -4.57
N ILE A 700 11.31 5.00 -4.67
CA ILE A 700 12.11 6.19 -5.02
C ILE A 700 11.64 6.77 -6.35
N ALA A 701 11.51 5.93 -7.38
CA ALA A 701 11.11 6.38 -8.71
C ALA A 701 9.72 7.04 -8.70
N ARG A 702 8.74 6.46 -8.00
CA ARG A 702 7.40 7.04 -7.85
C ARG A 702 7.42 8.36 -7.06
N THR A 703 8.19 8.43 -5.99
CA THR A 703 8.33 9.66 -5.18
C THR A 703 8.94 10.80 -6.02
N VAL A 704 9.97 10.52 -6.81
CA VAL A 704 10.67 11.57 -7.57
C VAL A 704 9.90 12.02 -8.81
N THR A 705 9.24 11.07 -9.50
CA THR A 705 8.54 11.37 -10.76
C THR A 705 7.09 11.83 -10.57
N GLY A 706 6.43 11.43 -9.47
CA GLY A 706 4.99 11.64 -9.30
C GLY A 706 4.09 10.81 -10.18
N ARG A 707 4.66 9.84 -10.86
CA ARG A 707 3.98 8.91 -11.76
C ARG A 707 3.77 7.60 -11.00
N SER A 708 2.77 6.81 -11.38
CA SER A 708 2.42 5.57 -10.66
C SER A 708 2.91 4.30 -11.36
N LEU A 709 2.90 4.30 -12.71
CA LEU A 709 3.08 3.09 -13.51
C LEU A 709 4.54 2.64 -13.56
N ILE A 710 4.82 1.40 -13.18
CA ILE A 710 6.12 0.77 -13.40
C ILE A 710 6.00 -0.20 -14.57
N ILE A 711 6.86 -0.04 -15.57
CA ILE A 711 6.98 -0.99 -16.67
C ILE A 711 8.04 -2.04 -16.30
N ALA A 712 7.68 -3.31 -16.41
CA ALA A 712 8.63 -4.42 -16.32
C ALA A 712 8.38 -5.42 -17.47
N PHE A 713 9.19 -6.46 -17.56
CA PHE A 713 9.18 -7.36 -18.71
C PHE A 713 8.81 -8.80 -18.36
N THR A 714 8.09 -9.44 -19.27
CA THR A 714 7.67 -10.83 -19.13
C THR A 714 8.88 -11.73 -18.98
N GLY A 715 8.85 -12.60 -17.97
CA GLY A 715 9.92 -13.55 -17.67
C GLY A 715 10.99 -13.03 -16.71
N SER A 716 10.96 -11.75 -16.36
CA SER A 716 11.85 -11.18 -15.35
C SER A 716 11.42 -11.58 -13.93
N TYR A 717 12.37 -11.61 -12.99
CA TYR A 717 12.10 -11.86 -11.59
C TYR A 717 12.72 -10.78 -10.69
N HIS A 718 11.87 -10.03 -10.01
CA HIS A 718 12.25 -8.85 -9.23
C HIS A 718 12.00 -8.99 -7.71
N GLY A 719 12.04 -10.23 -7.21
CA GLY A 719 11.82 -10.54 -5.79
C GLY A 719 10.41 -11.00 -5.46
N ILE A 720 10.04 -10.89 -4.17
CA ILE A 720 8.79 -11.44 -3.62
C ILE A 720 7.77 -10.38 -3.19
N ASN A 721 8.02 -9.11 -3.51
CA ASN A 721 7.04 -8.05 -3.28
C ASN A 721 5.83 -8.30 -4.20
N ASP A 722 4.62 -7.96 -3.78
CA ASP A 722 3.39 -8.20 -4.55
C ASP A 722 3.48 -7.69 -5.99
N GLU A 723 3.99 -6.46 -6.17
CA GLU A 723 4.22 -5.82 -7.47
C GLU A 723 5.30 -6.51 -8.34
N GLY A 724 6.14 -7.34 -7.74
CA GLY A 724 7.12 -8.18 -8.44
C GLY A 724 6.58 -9.56 -8.86
N ILE A 725 5.40 -9.96 -8.39
CA ILE A 725 4.77 -11.26 -8.66
C ILE A 725 3.55 -11.08 -9.58
N VAL A 726 3.83 -10.75 -10.84
CA VAL A 726 2.83 -10.29 -11.81
C VAL A 726 2.95 -10.97 -13.16
N ARG A 727 1.82 -11.05 -13.89
CA ARG A 727 1.74 -11.55 -15.28
C ARG A 727 1.06 -10.52 -16.16
N GLY A 728 1.62 -10.29 -17.34
CA GLY A 728 0.97 -9.53 -18.41
C GLY A 728 0.11 -10.41 -19.30
N THR A 729 -0.91 -9.82 -19.93
CA THR A 729 -1.70 -10.46 -20.99
C THR A 729 -1.47 -9.76 -22.33
N GLN A 730 -1.87 -10.40 -23.43
CA GLN A 730 -1.79 -9.81 -24.77
C GLN A 730 -2.60 -8.50 -24.89
N LYS A 731 -3.62 -8.33 -24.04
CA LYS A 731 -4.40 -7.09 -23.94
C LYS A 731 -3.75 -6.02 -23.05
N LYS A 732 -2.47 -6.20 -22.68
CA LYS A 732 -1.68 -5.25 -21.88
C LYS A 732 -2.30 -4.98 -20.50
N LYS A 733 -3.03 -5.95 -19.97
CA LYS A 733 -3.52 -5.96 -18.59
C LYS A 733 -2.55 -6.76 -17.73
N THR A 734 -2.34 -6.31 -16.50
CA THR A 734 -1.52 -6.99 -15.52
C THR A 734 -2.41 -7.65 -14.47
N PHE A 735 -2.07 -8.87 -14.07
CA PHE A 735 -2.78 -9.62 -13.04
C PHE A 735 -1.79 -10.24 -12.05
N PRO A 736 -2.23 -10.55 -10.82
CA PRO A 736 -1.44 -11.28 -9.86
C PRO A 736 -0.96 -12.62 -10.42
N ALA A 737 0.32 -12.97 -10.21
CA ALA A 737 0.88 -14.24 -10.67
C ALA A 737 0.76 -15.38 -9.65
N ALA A 738 0.28 -15.09 -8.44
CA ALA A 738 0.11 -16.04 -7.35
C ALA A 738 -1.15 -15.72 -6.52
N ALA A 739 -1.72 -16.73 -5.89
CA ALA A 739 -2.83 -16.57 -4.96
C ALA A 739 -2.38 -15.81 -3.70
N GLY A 740 -3.29 -15.02 -3.12
CA GLY A 740 -3.02 -14.18 -1.94
C GLY A 740 -2.63 -12.74 -2.27
N ILE A 741 -2.33 -12.43 -3.54
CA ILE A 741 -2.07 -11.07 -4.00
C ILE A 741 -3.36 -10.48 -4.59
N LEU A 742 -3.76 -9.32 -4.09
CA LEU A 742 -4.95 -8.62 -4.55
C LEU A 742 -4.73 -7.97 -5.94
N PRO A 743 -5.73 -7.95 -6.85
CA PRO A 743 -5.60 -7.28 -8.14
C PRO A 743 -5.19 -5.80 -8.03
N GLU A 744 -5.67 -5.09 -7.00
CA GLU A 744 -5.39 -3.68 -6.74
C GLU A 744 -3.92 -3.45 -6.37
N ALA A 745 -3.25 -4.46 -5.81
CA ALA A 745 -1.83 -4.38 -5.45
C ALA A 745 -0.90 -4.35 -6.67
N VAL A 746 -1.38 -4.78 -7.84
CA VAL A 746 -0.56 -4.91 -9.07
C VAL A 746 -1.04 -4.05 -10.23
N GLN A 747 -2.10 -3.26 -10.02
CA GLN A 747 -2.71 -2.43 -11.06
C GLN A 747 -1.76 -1.36 -11.65
N ASN A 748 -0.76 -0.95 -10.88
CA ASN A 748 0.26 0.03 -11.28
C ASN A 748 1.51 -0.61 -11.90
N MET A 749 1.43 -1.87 -12.30
CA MET A 749 2.46 -2.57 -13.06
C MET A 749 1.99 -2.78 -14.50
N LEU A 750 2.87 -2.56 -15.47
CA LEU A 750 2.66 -2.93 -16.88
C LEU A 750 3.74 -3.92 -17.31
N ILE A 751 3.32 -5.13 -17.67
CA ILE A 751 4.25 -6.19 -18.10
C ILE A 751 4.26 -6.30 -19.62
N LEU A 752 5.41 -5.97 -20.21
CA LEU A 752 5.63 -5.95 -21.66
C LEU A 752 6.50 -7.12 -22.12
N ASP A 753 6.59 -7.31 -23.43
CA ASP A 753 7.46 -8.33 -24.01
C ASP A 753 8.90 -7.83 -24.10
N TYR A 754 9.85 -8.63 -23.60
CA TYR A 754 11.25 -8.21 -23.55
C TYR A 754 11.90 -8.29 -24.94
N GLY A 755 12.55 -7.21 -25.38
CA GLY A 755 13.30 -7.19 -26.64
C GLY A 755 12.48 -6.94 -27.91
N THR A 756 11.28 -6.36 -27.82
CA THR A 756 10.42 -6.10 -28.99
C THR A 756 10.24 -4.62 -29.28
N GLU A 757 10.16 -4.26 -30.56
CA GLU A 757 9.87 -2.88 -31.01
C GLU A 757 8.52 -2.37 -30.52
N GLU A 758 7.52 -3.26 -30.39
CA GLU A 758 6.22 -2.88 -29.83
C GLU A 758 6.36 -2.37 -28.39
N SER A 759 7.20 -3.01 -27.57
CA SER A 759 7.45 -2.56 -26.21
C SER A 759 8.12 -1.20 -26.16
N LEU A 760 9.07 -0.91 -27.07
CA LEU A 760 9.69 0.41 -27.19
C LEU A 760 8.65 1.49 -27.53
N GLN A 761 7.75 1.19 -28.46
CA GLN A 761 6.69 2.11 -28.84
C GLN A 761 5.72 2.38 -27.69
N ILE A 762 5.32 1.34 -26.94
CA ILE A 762 4.43 1.50 -25.77
C ILE A 762 5.10 2.36 -24.69
N ILE A 763 6.39 2.17 -24.42
CA ILE A 763 7.13 2.97 -23.45
C ILE A 763 7.09 4.46 -23.85
N LYS A 764 7.31 4.76 -25.15
CA LYS A 764 7.18 6.12 -25.68
C LYS A 764 5.76 6.67 -25.55
N ASP A 765 4.76 5.92 -26.03
CA ASP A 765 3.37 6.35 -26.06
C ASP A 765 2.79 6.63 -24.66
N ARG A 766 3.25 5.87 -23.65
CA ARG A 766 2.78 5.97 -22.26
C ARG A 766 3.76 6.73 -21.35
N ALA A 767 4.81 7.34 -21.89
CA ALA A 767 5.89 7.95 -21.12
C ALA A 767 5.42 8.89 -20.00
N HIS A 768 4.35 9.65 -20.26
CA HIS A 768 3.76 10.64 -19.36
C HIS A 768 3.27 10.08 -18.00
N GLU A 769 2.95 8.78 -17.91
CA GLU A 769 2.46 8.13 -16.69
C GLU A 769 3.44 7.09 -16.11
N VAL A 770 4.58 6.85 -16.78
CA VAL A 770 5.59 5.86 -16.37
C VAL A 770 6.54 6.44 -15.34
N ALA A 771 6.51 5.88 -14.14
CA ALA A 771 7.37 6.18 -13.01
C ALA A 771 8.76 5.57 -13.13
N ALA A 772 8.88 4.41 -13.76
CA ALA A 772 10.16 3.80 -14.10
C ALA A 772 9.98 2.67 -15.13
N VAL A 773 11.07 2.35 -15.82
CA VAL A 773 11.23 1.09 -16.55
C VAL A 773 12.23 0.22 -15.78
N LEU A 774 11.75 -0.91 -15.27
CA LEU A 774 12.50 -1.89 -14.48
C LEU A 774 12.92 -3.08 -15.36
N VAL A 775 14.23 -3.31 -15.46
CA VAL A 775 14.84 -4.32 -16.33
C VAL A 775 15.71 -5.28 -15.50
N GLU A 776 15.51 -6.59 -15.68
CA GLU A 776 16.54 -7.60 -15.36
C GLU A 776 17.42 -7.71 -16.62
N PRO A 777 18.67 -7.17 -16.64
CA PRO A 777 19.42 -6.97 -17.88
C PRO A 777 19.57 -8.25 -18.69
N VAL A 778 19.90 -9.34 -18.00
CA VAL A 778 19.82 -10.71 -18.52
C VAL A 778 18.96 -11.53 -17.60
N GLN A 779 17.81 -11.95 -18.12
CA GLN A 779 16.86 -12.76 -17.38
C GLN A 779 17.50 -14.10 -16.97
N SER A 780 17.58 -14.38 -15.68
CA SER A 780 18.20 -15.60 -15.14
C SER A 780 17.57 -16.91 -15.64
N ARG A 781 16.34 -16.84 -16.19
CA ARG A 781 15.64 -17.96 -16.82
C ARG A 781 15.93 -18.11 -18.31
N ARG A 782 16.45 -17.08 -18.96
CA ARG A 782 16.79 -17.00 -20.39
C ARG A 782 18.19 -16.40 -20.60
N PRO A 783 19.25 -16.97 -20.01
CA PRO A 783 20.59 -16.41 -20.13
C PRO A 783 21.12 -16.34 -21.58
N GLU A 784 20.54 -17.14 -22.49
CA GLU A 784 20.81 -17.06 -23.93
C GLU A 784 20.29 -15.78 -24.61
N PHE A 785 19.37 -15.05 -23.97
CA PHE A 785 18.73 -13.87 -24.55
C PHE A 785 19.26 -12.59 -23.92
N GLN A 786 20.04 -11.82 -24.70
CA GLN A 786 20.77 -10.63 -24.25
C GLN A 786 20.48 -9.47 -25.20
N PRO A 787 19.29 -8.85 -25.11
CA PRO A 787 18.83 -7.87 -26.09
C PRO A 787 19.47 -6.49 -25.82
N ILE A 788 20.80 -6.39 -25.98
CA ILE A 788 21.61 -5.21 -25.62
C ILE A 788 21.13 -3.95 -26.36
N GLU A 789 20.87 -4.06 -27.66
CA GLU A 789 20.41 -2.91 -28.46
C GLU A 789 19.02 -2.44 -28.01
N PHE A 790 18.11 -3.35 -27.67
CA PHE A 790 16.82 -2.99 -27.07
C PHE A 790 17.02 -2.26 -25.73
N ILE A 791 17.93 -2.74 -24.87
CA ILE A 791 18.22 -2.11 -23.57
C ILE A 791 18.77 -0.69 -23.78
N LYS A 792 19.66 -0.49 -24.77
CA LYS A 792 20.16 0.85 -25.15
C LYS A 792 19.03 1.75 -25.66
N GLN A 793 18.14 1.25 -26.51
CA GLN A 793 16.98 2.00 -26.97
C GLN A 793 16.04 2.36 -25.82
N VAL A 794 15.80 1.46 -24.86
CA VAL A 794 15.04 1.79 -23.64
C VAL A 794 15.75 2.88 -22.85
N ARG A 795 17.08 2.83 -22.71
CA ARG A 795 17.88 3.89 -22.05
C ARG A 795 17.74 5.24 -22.75
N GLU A 796 17.78 5.26 -24.08
CA GLU A 796 17.59 6.47 -24.88
C GLU A 796 16.20 7.07 -24.67
N ILE A 797 15.16 6.24 -24.73
CA ILE A 797 13.77 6.65 -24.51
C ILE A 797 13.57 7.18 -23.09
N THR A 798 14.03 6.44 -22.09
CA THR A 798 13.88 6.81 -20.69
C THR A 798 14.63 8.09 -20.36
N ALA A 799 15.82 8.30 -20.92
CA ALA A 799 16.55 9.57 -20.81
C ALA A 799 15.80 10.73 -21.48
N ALA A 800 15.27 10.55 -22.69
CA ALA A 800 14.54 11.59 -23.42
C ALA A 800 13.23 12.00 -22.72
N GLU A 801 12.56 11.05 -22.07
CA GLU A 801 11.25 11.24 -21.43
C GLU A 801 11.32 11.49 -19.91
N GLU A 802 12.53 11.67 -19.37
CA GLU A 802 12.81 11.83 -17.94
C GLU A 802 12.19 10.72 -17.08
N ILE A 803 12.25 9.49 -17.57
CA ILE A 803 11.82 8.28 -16.87
C ILE A 803 13.05 7.65 -16.20
N PRO A 804 13.02 7.38 -14.88
CA PRO A 804 14.06 6.60 -14.22
C PRO A 804 14.21 5.22 -14.84
N PHE A 805 15.41 4.91 -15.32
CA PHE A 805 15.76 3.58 -15.79
C PHE A 805 16.37 2.75 -14.67
N ILE A 806 15.70 1.65 -14.30
CA ILE A 806 16.10 0.81 -13.16
C ILE A 806 16.68 -0.51 -13.67
N PHE A 807 17.91 -0.81 -13.26
CA PHE A 807 18.51 -2.14 -13.45
C PHE A 807 18.38 -2.98 -12.19
N ASP A 808 17.74 -4.14 -12.32
CA ASP A 808 17.82 -5.20 -11.33
C ASP A 808 19.06 -6.06 -11.55
N GLU A 809 20.13 -5.70 -10.85
CA GLU A 809 21.45 -6.35 -10.90
C GLU A 809 21.65 -7.29 -9.71
N VAL A 810 20.58 -7.78 -9.07
CA VAL A 810 20.69 -8.72 -7.95
C VAL A 810 21.39 -10.03 -8.35
N ILE A 811 21.30 -10.46 -9.62
CA ILE A 811 22.04 -11.63 -10.15
C ILE A 811 23.29 -11.21 -10.93
N THR A 812 23.16 -10.25 -11.85
CA THR A 812 24.23 -9.91 -12.80
C THR A 812 25.33 -9.07 -12.16
N GLY A 813 24.98 -8.23 -11.17
CA GLY A 813 25.89 -7.34 -10.48
C GLY A 813 26.99 -8.09 -9.75
N PHE A 814 28.23 -7.61 -9.88
CA PHE A 814 29.45 -8.17 -9.27
C PHE A 814 29.79 -9.62 -9.65
N ARG A 815 28.89 -10.35 -10.34
CA ARG A 815 29.06 -11.73 -10.78
C ARG A 815 29.67 -11.84 -12.18
N MET A 816 29.15 -11.05 -13.12
CA MET A 816 29.59 -11.11 -14.53
C MET A 816 30.78 -10.19 -14.79
N HIS A 817 30.81 -9.07 -14.06
CA HIS A 817 31.85 -8.06 -14.10
C HIS A 817 31.78 -7.28 -12.78
N PRO A 818 32.90 -6.69 -12.27
CA PRO A 818 32.87 -5.88 -11.05
C PRO A 818 31.85 -4.73 -11.09
N GLY A 819 31.70 -4.08 -12.25
CA GLY A 819 30.68 -3.05 -12.51
C GLY A 819 29.31 -3.58 -12.96
N GLY A 820 29.06 -4.89 -12.90
CA GLY A 820 27.80 -5.51 -13.32
C GLY A 820 27.54 -5.49 -14.83
N ALA A 821 26.30 -5.76 -15.22
CA ALA A 821 25.83 -5.71 -16.60
C ALA A 821 25.92 -4.29 -17.19
N GLN A 822 25.81 -3.25 -16.35
CA GLN A 822 25.99 -1.86 -16.81
C GLN A 822 27.35 -1.63 -17.47
N ALA A 823 28.42 -2.14 -16.87
CA ALA A 823 29.77 -2.05 -17.43
C ALA A 823 29.96 -2.95 -18.65
N LEU A 824 29.33 -4.13 -18.70
CA LEU A 824 29.42 -5.04 -19.85
C LEU A 824 28.65 -4.54 -21.07
N PHE A 825 27.51 -3.89 -20.86
CA PHE A 825 26.62 -3.44 -21.93
C PHE A 825 26.85 -1.98 -22.32
N ASP A 826 27.71 -1.27 -21.58
CA ASP A 826 27.93 0.16 -21.71
C ASP A 826 26.61 0.95 -21.61
N VAL A 827 25.81 0.61 -20.59
CA VAL A 827 24.52 1.24 -20.30
C VAL A 827 24.45 1.59 -18.82
N LYS A 828 24.31 2.86 -18.50
CA LYS A 828 24.22 3.35 -17.13
C LYS A 828 22.76 3.52 -16.70
N ALA A 829 22.34 2.80 -15.66
CA ALA A 829 21.02 2.97 -15.07
C ALA A 829 20.96 4.23 -14.22
N ASP A 830 19.75 4.77 -14.03
CA ASP A 830 19.53 5.86 -13.08
C ASP A 830 19.50 5.35 -11.64
N ILE A 831 18.95 4.15 -11.46
CA ILE A 831 18.91 3.40 -10.21
C ILE A 831 19.28 1.95 -10.51
N ALA A 832 20.06 1.31 -9.64
CA ALA A 832 20.44 -0.08 -9.74
C ALA A 832 20.25 -0.79 -8.39
N THR A 833 19.72 -2.01 -8.42
CA THR A 833 19.52 -2.83 -7.22
C THR A 833 20.49 -4.00 -7.18
N TYR A 834 21.06 -4.25 -6.02
CA TYR A 834 22.06 -5.29 -5.81
C TYR A 834 21.71 -6.15 -4.60
N GLY A 835 22.28 -7.35 -4.55
CA GLY A 835 22.16 -8.30 -3.46
C GLY A 835 23.08 -9.49 -3.73
N LYS A 836 22.79 -10.64 -3.13
CA LYS A 836 23.50 -11.90 -3.40
C LYS A 836 25.02 -11.78 -3.22
N VAL A 837 25.76 -11.59 -4.32
CA VAL A 837 27.22 -11.60 -4.37
C VAL A 837 27.84 -10.55 -3.45
N ILE A 838 27.25 -9.35 -3.37
CA ILE A 838 27.78 -8.27 -2.52
C ILE A 838 27.76 -8.61 -1.02
N GLY A 839 26.97 -9.60 -0.60
CA GLY A 839 26.90 -10.04 0.79
C GLY A 839 27.91 -11.10 1.17
N GLY A 840 28.67 -11.64 0.21
CA GLY A 840 29.64 -12.70 0.49
C GLY A 840 29.00 -13.97 1.07
N GLY A 841 27.73 -14.24 0.77
CA GLY A 841 26.95 -15.34 1.34
C GLY A 841 26.08 -14.98 2.55
N VAL A 842 26.12 -13.73 3.03
CA VAL A 842 25.25 -13.19 4.08
C VAL A 842 24.15 -12.33 3.46
N SER A 843 22.97 -12.27 4.10
CA SER A 843 21.83 -11.46 3.61
C SER A 843 22.18 -9.97 3.62
N ILE A 844 22.15 -9.36 2.44
CA ILE A 844 22.23 -7.91 2.23
C ILE A 844 21.60 -7.55 0.88
N GLY A 845 21.09 -6.34 0.77
CA GLY A 845 20.74 -5.69 -0.48
C GLY A 845 21.26 -4.26 -0.52
N ALA A 846 21.34 -3.68 -1.71
CA ALA A 846 21.72 -2.29 -1.88
C ALA A 846 20.94 -1.63 -3.03
N ILE A 847 20.68 -0.33 -2.88
CA ILE A 847 20.09 0.53 -3.89
C ILE A 847 21.13 1.61 -4.18
N LEU A 848 21.58 1.71 -5.41
CA LEU A 848 22.51 2.74 -5.85
C LEU A 848 21.87 3.55 -6.96
N GLY A 849 22.19 4.82 -7.07
CA GLY A 849 21.61 5.64 -8.12
C GLY A 849 22.19 7.03 -8.20
N LYS A 850 21.66 7.81 -9.14
CA LYS A 850 21.95 9.24 -9.23
C LYS A 850 21.43 9.97 -7.98
N LYS A 851 22.12 11.05 -7.61
CA LYS A 851 21.78 11.87 -6.45
C LYS A 851 20.32 12.30 -6.46
N GLU A 852 19.83 12.80 -7.60
CA GLU A 852 18.45 13.30 -7.77
C GLU A 852 17.35 12.27 -7.42
N TYR A 853 17.66 10.97 -7.52
CA TYR A 853 16.73 9.91 -7.11
C TYR A 853 16.98 9.49 -5.66
N MET A 854 18.23 9.28 -5.30
CA MET A 854 18.60 8.77 -3.97
C MET A 854 18.31 9.76 -2.84
N ASP A 855 18.26 11.06 -3.13
CA ASP A 855 17.84 12.11 -2.20
C ASP A 855 16.41 11.90 -1.68
N ALA A 856 15.56 11.11 -2.37
CA ALA A 856 14.24 10.75 -1.88
C ALA A 856 14.26 9.87 -0.62
N LEU A 857 15.41 9.33 -0.19
CA LEU A 857 15.50 8.52 1.03
C LEU A 857 15.80 9.33 2.29
N ASP A 858 16.43 10.51 2.17
CA ASP A 858 16.87 11.31 3.32
C ASP A 858 16.72 12.82 3.15
N GLY A 859 16.18 13.25 2.02
CA GLY A 859 15.90 14.65 1.69
C GLY A 859 17.09 15.37 1.05
N GLY A 860 18.18 14.67 0.77
CA GLY A 860 19.36 15.21 0.11
C GLY A 860 20.41 15.74 1.09
N PHE A 861 21.54 16.15 0.51
CA PHE A 861 22.74 16.49 1.25
C PHE A 861 22.66 17.86 1.93
N TRP A 862 23.09 17.94 3.19
CA TRP A 862 23.25 19.15 3.99
C TRP A 862 24.50 19.02 4.89
N GLN A 863 24.95 20.13 5.47
CA GLN A 863 26.21 20.23 6.20
C GLN A 863 26.01 20.85 7.59
N TYR A 864 26.90 20.50 8.52
CA TYR A 864 26.94 21.13 9.83
C TYR A 864 27.71 22.45 9.77
N GLY A 865 27.23 23.45 10.52
CA GLY A 865 27.90 24.75 10.64
C GLY A 865 27.53 25.75 9.55
N ASP A 866 26.55 25.43 8.70
CA ASP A 866 25.90 26.37 7.77
C ASP A 866 24.35 26.28 7.90
N ASP A 867 23.64 27.00 7.04
CA ASP A 867 22.18 27.06 7.01
C ASP A 867 21.55 26.06 6.01
N SER A 868 22.29 25.04 5.55
CA SER A 868 21.77 24.04 4.62
C SER A 868 20.83 23.03 5.30
N TYR A 869 19.85 22.50 4.55
CA TYR A 869 18.84 21.57 5.06
C TYR A 869 18.41 20.57 3.95
N PRO A 870 17.72 19.47 4.29
CA PRO A 870 17.18 18.54 3.29
C PRO A 870 16.07 19.18 2.45
N GLU A 871 16.30 19.39 1.16
CA GLU A 871 15.39 20.12 0.24
C GLU A 871 14.38 19.21 -0.48
N VAL A 872 14.63 17.89 -0.53
CA VAL A 872 13.86 16.92 -1.31
C VAL A 872 12.81 16.22 -0.44
N GLY A 873 11.63 15.96 -1.00
CA GLY A 873 10.58 15.18 -0.34
C GLY A 873 11.01 13.74 -0.07
N VAL A 874 10.82 13.27 1.17
CA VAL A 874 11.32 11.97 1.63
C VAL A 874 10.24 10.88 1.54
N THR A 875 10.62 9.73 1.02
CA THR A 875 9.81 8.51 1.03
C THR A 875 10.10 7.64 2.25
N TYR A 876 9.19 6.73 2.60
CA TYR A 876 9.41 5.85 3.75
C TYR A 876 10.13 4.56 3.35
N PHE A 877 11.28 4.28 3.98
CA PHE A 877 12.02 3.04 3.82
C PHE A 877 12.82 2.72 5.09
N ALA A 878 12.56 1.57 5.71
CA ALA A 878 13.19 1.17 6.98
C ALA A 878 13.27 -0.35 7.11
N GLY A 879 14.11 -0.84 8.02
CA GLY A 879 14.15 -2.25 8.42
C GLY A 879 15.11 -2.49 9.58
N THR A 880 14.72 -3.35 10.52
CA THR A 880 15.44 -3.57 11.79
C THR A 880 16.88 -4.04 11.58
N PHE A 881 17.11 -4.97 10.65
CA PHE A 881 18.42 -5.56 10.41
C PHE A 881 19.20 -4.88 9.27
N VAL A 882 18.68 -3.78 8.75
CA VAL A 882 19.39 -2.99 7.74
C VAL A 882 20.71 -2.53 8.36
N ARG A 883 21.82 -2.76 7.63
CA ARG A 883 23.19 -2.46 8.10
C ARG A 883 23.65 -3.33 9.29
N HIS A 884 23.13 -4.56 9.44
CA HIS A 884 23.63 -5.49 10.45
C HIS A 884 25.16 -5.65 10.39
N PRO A 885 25.91 -5.50 11.50
CA PRO A 885 27.38 -5.45 11.49
C PRO A 885 28.06 -6.65 10.80
N LEU A 886 27.57 -7.87 11.04
CA LEU A 886 28.09 -9.08 10.37
C LEU A 886 27.88 -9.07 8.85
N ALA A 887 26.75 -8.54 8.37
CA ALA A 887 26.48 -8.44 6.94
C ALA A 887 27.40 -7.39 6.30
N LEU A 888 27.62 -6.26 6.98
CA LEU A 888 28.56 -5.22 6.54
C LEU A 888 30.01 -5.70 6.51
N ALA A 889 30.45 -6.45 7.53
CA ALA A 889 31.80 -7.01 7.57
C ALA A 889 32.03 -8.00 6.43
N SER A 890 31.07 -8.89 6.19
CA SER A 890 31.11 -9.82 5.05
C SER A 890 31.12 -9.07 3.71
N ALA A 891 30.25 -8.06 3.55
CA ALA A 891 30.17 -7.28 2.32
C ALA A 891 31.45 -6.49 2.04
N LYS A 892 32.01 -5.82 3.05
CA LYS A 892 33.29 -5.12 2.93
C LYS A 892 34.41 -6.08 2.53
N ALA A 893 34.50 -7.24 3.15
CA ALA A 893 35.51 -8.25 2.82
C ALA A 893 35.37 -8.75 1.38
N ALA A 894 34.14 -9.03 0.93
CA ALA A 894 33.82 -9.41 -0.45
C ALA A 894 34.25 -8.34 -1.46
N LEU A 895 33.89 -7.08 -1.22
CA LEU A 895 34.19 -5.96 -2.12
C LEU A 895 35.69 -5.65 -2.17
N LEU A 896 36.38 -5.69 -1.03
CA LEU A 896 37.84 -5.51 -0.99
C LEU A 896 38.57 -6.63 -1.73
N HIS A 897 38.15 -7.88 -1.56
CA HIS A 897 38.73 -9.01 -2.29
C HIS A 897 38.51 -8.87 -3.80
N MET A 898 37.32 -8.47 -4.24
CA MET A 898 37.07 -8.18 -5.66
C MET A 898 37.94 -7.04 -6.19
N LYS A 899 38.17 -6.01 -5.37
CA LYS A 899 39.00 -4.86 -5.73
C LYS A 899 40.46 -5.27 -5.92
N GLU A 900 40.97 -6.11 -5.02
CA GLU A 900 42.33 -6.65 -5.07
C GLU A 900 42.54 -7.55 -6.29
N GLN A 901 41.59 -8.45 -6.58
CA GLN A 901 41.70 -9.40 -7.69
C GLN A 901 41.39 -8.78 -9.07
N GLY A 902 40.65 -7.66 -9.10
CA GLY A 902 40.24 -6.98 -10.32
C GLY A 902 39.27 -7.80 -11.21
N PRO A 903 38.97 -7.31 -12.43
CA PRO A 903 37.99 -7.93 -13.33
C PRO A 903 38.32 -9.36 -13.77
N SER A 904 39.59 -9.78 -13.67
CA SER A 904 40.01 -11.15 -14.00
C SER A 904 39.31 -12.21 -13.14
N LEU A 905 38.89 -11.86 -11.92
CA LEU A 905 38.18 -12.79 -11.04
C LEU A 905 36.89 -13.32 -11.68
N GLN A 906 36.03 -12.42 -12.18
CA GLN A 906 34.79 -12.77 -12.86
C GLN A 906 35.06 -13.36 -14.26
N ALA A 907 36.05 -12.82 -14.98
CA ALA A 907 36.40 -13.30 -16.32
C ALA A 907 36.85 -14.77 -16.31
N ASN A 908 37.67 -15.17 -15.34
CA ASN A 908 38.17 -16.55 -15.23
C ASN A 908 37.04 -17.56 -14.96
N VAL A 909 36.12 -17.24 -14.06
CA VAL A 909 34.96 -18.13 -13.77
C VAL A 909 34.01 -18.17 -14.96
N SER A 910 33.84 -17.05 -15.68
CA SER A 910 33.03 -17.00 -16.91
C SER A 910 33.63 -17.86 -18.02
N ALA A 911 34.95 -17.77 -18.26
CA ALA A 911 35.64 -18.60 -19.24
C ALA A 911 35.57 -20.09 -18.90
N MET A 912 35.70 -20.45 -17.62
CA MET A 912 35.53 -21.83 -17.15
C MET A 912 34.10 -22.34 -17.41
N THR A 913 33.09 -21.49 -17.20
CA THR A 913 31.68 -21.82 -17.47
C THR A 913 31.45 -22.02 -18.96
N GLU A 914 31.93 -21.11 -19.80
CA GLU A 914 31.85 -21.20 -21.26
C GLU A 914 32.47 -22.49 -21.78
N GLN A 915 33.70 -22.82 -21.38
CA GLN A 915 34.37 -24.06 -21.79
C GLN A 915 33.57 -25.32 -21.41
N MET A 916 33.03 -25.35 -20.19
CA MET A 916 32.16 -26.43 -19.74
C MET A 916 30.92 -26.57 -20.62
N VAL A 917 30.23 -25.47 -20.88
CA VAL A 917 28.96 -25.44 -21.61
C VAL A 917 29.16 -25.78 -23.08
N VAL A 918 30.16 -25.22 -23.75
CA VAL A 918 30.51 -25.54 -25.14
C VAL A 918 30.78 -27.03 -25.29
N SER A 919 31.62 -27.59 -24.40
CA SER A 919 31.95 -29.03 -24.41
C SER A 919 30.71 -29.92 -24.25
N LEU A 920 29.81 -29.59 -23.32
CA LEU A 920 28.58 -30.35 -23.09
C LEU A 920 27.58 -30.23 -24.24
N ASN A 921 27.36 -29.03 -24.76
CA ASN A 921 26.44 -28.81 -25.88
C ASN A 921 26.92 -29.49 -27.17
N GLU A 922 28.22 -29.49 -27.45
CA GLU A 922 28.77 -30.29 -28.55
C GLU A 922 28.50 -31.79 -28.38
N ASN A 923 28.66 -32.31 -27.16
CA ASN A 923 28.37 -33.71 -26.85
C ASN A 923 26.87 -34.01 -27.06
N PHE A 924 25.99 -33.13 -26.60
CA PHE A 924 24.54 -33.27 -26.78
C PHE A 924 24.16 -33.30 -28.26
N GLY A 925 24.72 -32.38 -29.06
CA GLY A 925 24.52 -32.36 -30.52
C GLY A 925 25.02 -33.63 -31.20
N LYS A 926 26.26 -34.06 -30.90
CA LYS A 926 26.85 -35.30 -31.46
C LYS A 926 26.03 -36.55 -31.13
N ASN A 927 25.38 -36.58 -29.97
CA ASN A 927 24.58 -37.71 -29.51
C ASN A 927 23.07 -37.60 -29.82
N GLY A 928 22.63 -36.56 -30.54
CA GLY A 928 21.22 -36.34 -30.85
C GLY A 928 20.34 -36.17 -29.60
N LEU A 929 20.88 -35.58 -28.53
CA LEU A 929 20.17 -35.39 -27.27
C LEU A 929 19.31 -34.12 -27.31
N PRO A 930 18.04 -34.16 -26.85
CA PRO A 930 17.13 -33.02 -26.88
C PRO A 930 17.38 -32.04 -25.72
N LEU A 931 18.65 -31.72 -25.47
CA LEU A 931 19.14 -30.90 -24.36
C LEU A 931 20.01 -29.76 -24.89
N GLU A 932 19.99 -28.64 -24.19
CA GLU A 932 20.96 -27.55 -24.33
C GLU A 932 21.28 -26.98 -22.94
N ILE A 933 22.48 -26.43 -22.79
CA ILE A 933 22.84 -25.61 -21.64
C ILE A 933 22.99 -24.18 -22.12
N ASN A 934 22.18 -23.30 -21.55
CA ASN A 934 22.24 -21.86 -21.81
C ASN A 934 23.01 -21.18 -20.68
N TYR A 935 23.76 -20.14 -20.99
CA TYR A 935 24.64 -19.49 -20.02
C TYR A 935 24.89 -18.01 -20.32
N PHE A 936 25.26 -17.27 -19.27
CA PHE A 936 25.74 -15.89 -19.33
C PHE A 936 26.74 -15.67 -18.18
N GLY A 937 27.98 -15.34 -18.52
CA GLY A 937 29.09 -15.34 -17.57
C GLY A 937 29.16 -16.67 -16.79
N SER A 938 29.05 -16.60 -15.46
CA SER A 938 29.10 -17.80 -14.59
C SER A 938 27.76 -18.47 -14.30
N LEU A 939 26.65 -17.89 -14.78
CA LEU A 939 25.29 -18.44 -14.69
C LEU A 939 25.09 -19.44 -15.83
N TRP A 940 24.57 -20.64 -15.54
CA TRP A 940 24.21 -21.63 -16.55
C TRP A 940 22.95 -22.42 -16.15
N ARG A 941 22.25 -22.98 -17.15
CA ARG A 941 21.02 -23.74 -16.91
C ARG A 941 20.78 -24.79 -18.01
N ILE A 942 20.36 -25.98 -17.59
CA ILE A 942 19.89 -27.04 -18.50
C ILE A 942 18.48 -26.71 -19.00
N LYS A 943 18.28 -26.77 -20.32
CA LYS A 943 17.00 -26.62 -21.00
C LYS A 943 16.73 -27.86 -21.84
N PHE A 944 15.55 -28.43 -21.66
CA PHE A 944 15.03 -29.50 -22.50
C PHE A 944 14.36 -28.87 -23.72
N LYS A 945 14.67 -29.34 -24.92
CA LYS A 945 14.13 -28.81 -26.18
C LYS A 945 12.68 -29.18 -26.45
N LYS A 946 12.16 -30.16 -25.70
CA LYS A 946 10.78 -30.63 -25.71
C LYS A 946 10.36 -31.08 -24.32
N GLU A 947 9.06 -31.25 -24.10
CA GLU A 947 8.57 -31.85 -22.86
C GLU A 947 8.95 -33.33 -22.81
N ILE A 948 9.57 -33.74 -21.70
CA ILE A 948 10.02 -35.10 -21.46
C ILE A 948 9.45 -35.55 -20.12
N PRO A 949 8.54 -36.53 -20.11
CA PRO A 949 8.01 -37.10 -18.88
C PRO A 949 9.16 -37.62 -18.00
N TYR A 950 9.09 -37.29 -16.70
CA TYR A 950 10.09 -37.69 -15.71
C TYR A 950 11.52 -37.17 -15.95
N SER A 951 11.68 -36.11 -16.73
CA SER A 951 12.98 -35.42 -16.91
C SER A 951 13.58 -34.91 -15.60
N GLU A 952 12.76 -34.67 -14.57
CA GLU A 952 13.23 -34.30 -13.23
C GLU A 952 14.13 -35.37 -12.58
N LEU A 953 14.07 -36.63 -13.02
CA LEU A 953 14.92 -37.72 -12.52
C LEU A 953 16.39 -37.48 -12.83
N LEU A 954 16.73 -36.72 -13.87
CA LEU A 954 18.11 -36.31 -14.15
C LEU A 954 18.75 -35.65 -12.92
N PHE A 955 18.01 -34.74 -12.28
CA PHE A 955 18.48 -34.00 -11.11
C PHE A 955 18.55 -34.88 -9.87
N VAL A 956 17.70 -35.90 -9.75
CA VAL A 956 17.77 -36.91 -8.68
C VAL A 956 19.05 -37.73 -8.83
N ILE A 957 19.35 -38.20 -10.04
CA ILE A 957 20.56 -39.00 -10.34
C ILE A 957 21.82 -38.16 -10.10
N MET A 958 21.82 -36.90 -10.54
CA MET A 958 22.94 -35.98 -10.26
C MET A 958 23.21 -35.86 -8.75
N ARG A 959 22.17 -35.70 -7.92
CA ARG A 959 22.31 -35.70 -6.46
C ARG A 959 22.78 -37.07 -5.94
N GLU A 960 22.22 -38.17 -6.43
CA GLU A 960 22.68 -39.51 -6.10
C GLU A 960 24.18 -39.70 -6.36
N LYS A 961 24.70 -39.12 -7.43
CA LYS A 961 26.12 -39.17 -7.81
C LYS A 961 27.01 -38.09 -7.20
N GLY A 962 26.46 -37.22 -6.35
CA GLY A 962 27.25 -36.24 -5.60
C GLY A 962 27.33 -34.83 -6.22
N ILE A 963 26.40 -34.46 -7.09
CA ILE A 963 26.21 -33.07 -7.54
C ILE A 963 24.87 -32.55 -6.99
N HIS A 964 24.92 -31.56 -6.10
CA HIS A 964 23.71 -30.90 -5.63
C HIS A 964 23.18 -29.94 -6.69
N ILE A 965 22.04 -30.29 -7.30
CA ILE A 965 21.37 -29.53 -8.36
C ILE A 965 19.85 -29.73 -8.28
N TRP A 966 19.07 -28.75 -8.72
CA TRP A 966 17.61 -28.79 -8.75
C TRP A 966 17.02 -28.46 -10.13
N ASP A 967 15.91 -29.12 -10.47
CA ASP A 967 15.16 -28.85 -11.69
C ASP A 967 14.60 -27.42 -11.66
N GLY A 968 14.69 -26.76 -12.81
CA GLY A 968 14.10 -25.45 -13.02
C GLY A 968 14.82 -24.31 -12.31
N PHE A 969 15.96 -24.54 -11.66
CA PHE A 969 16.76 -23.46 -11.06
C PHE A 969 18.02 -23.16 -11.89
N PRO A 970 18.45 -21.89 -11.95
CA PRO A 970 19.75 -21.55 -12.48
C PRO A 970 20.87 -22.12 -11.60
N CYS A 971 21.95 -22.52 -12.25
CA CYS A 971 23.19 -22.99 -11.64
C CYS A 971 24.31 -21.97 -11.86
N PHE A 972 25.36 -22.07 -11.07
CA PHE A 972 26.44 -21.08 -11.04
C PHE A 972 27.78 -21.76 -10.83
N LEU A 973 28.81 -21.39 -11.60
CA LEU A 973 30.19 -21.62 -11.16
C LEU A 973 30.63 -20.47 -10.23
N THR A 974 31.62 -20.76 -9.39
CA THR A 974 32.15 -19.88 -8.35
C THR A 974 33.67 -19.89 -8.38
N THR A 975 34.33 -18.95 -7.71
CA THR A 975 35.80 -18.94 -7.63
C THR A 975 36.39 -20.16 -6.91
N ALA A 976 35.57 -20.87 -6.12
CA ALA A 976 35.97 -22.10 -5.43
C ALA A 976 35.99 -23.36 -6.33
N TYR A 977 35.56 -23.28 -7.59
CA TYR A 977 35.61 -24.42 -8.51
C TYR A 977 37.01 -24.59 -9.10
N THR A 978 37.46 -25.84 -9.17
CA THR A 978 38.65 -26.23 -9.94
C THR A 978 38.24 -26.84 -11.29
N ASN A 979 39.20 -26.98 -12.21
CA ASN A 979 38.95 -27.70 -13.48
C ASN A 979 38.54 -29.17 -13.23
N GLU A 980 39.10 -29.81 -12.20
CA GLU A 980 38.75 -31.18 -11.80
C GLU A 980 37.29 -31.28 -11.36
N ASP A 981 36.79 -30.27 -10.64
CA ASP A 981 35.38 -30.20 -10.23
C ASP A 981 34.45 -30.09 -11.43
N VAL A 982 34.83 -29.26 -12.41
CA VAL A 982 34.09 -29.07 -13.66
C VAL A 982 34.08 -30.34 -14.49
N ASP A 983 35.20 -31.04 -14.59
CA ASP A 983 35.29 -32.32 -15.29
C ASP A 983 34.46 -33.41 -14.60
N PHE A 984 34.47 -33.45 -13.26
CA PHE A 984 33.61 -34.35 -12.50
C PHE A 984 32.12 -34.04 -12.73
N LEU A 985 31.73 -32.76 -12.74
CA LEU A 985 30.36 -32.32 -13.04
C LEU A 985 29.95 -32.74 -14.45
N LYS A 986 30.77 -32.45 -15.47
CA LYS A 986 30.53 -32.82 -16.87
C LYS A 986 30.32 -34.32 -17.01
N LYS A 987 31.24 -35.11 -16.46
CA LYS A 987 31.17 -36.57 -16.50
C LYS A 987 29.89 -37.08 -15.84
N THR A 988 29.59 -36.58 -14.64
CA THR A 988 28.41 -37.00 -13.89
C THR A 988 27.11 -36.68 -14.63
N LEU A 989 27.04 -35.53 -15.29
CA LEU A 989 25.88 -35.16 -16.11
C LEU A 989 25.72 -36.08 -17.31
N LEU A 990 26.80 -36.39 -18.03
CA LEU A 990 26.77 -37.32 -19.15
C LEU A 990 26.39 -38.74 -18.71
N ASP A 991 26.97 -39.24 -17.62
CA ASP A 991 26.63 -40.56 -17.05
C ASP A 991 25.15 -40.63 -16.64
N ALA A 992 24.61 -39.56 -16.04
CA ALA A 992 23.20 -39.49 -15.64
C ALA A 992 22.25 -39.43 -16.84
N ILE A 993 22.64 -38.72 -17.91
CA ILE A 993 21.93 -38.68 -19.19
C ILE A 993 21.92 -40.07 -19.83
N ASP A 994 23.07 -40.75 -19.87
CA ASP A 994 23.19 -42.08 -20.44
C ASP A 994 22.32 -43.10 -19.69
N GLU A 995 22.25 -43.04 -18.35
CA GLU A 995 21.31 -43.87 -17.57
C GLU A 995 19.85 -43.66 -18.03
N LEU A 996 19.42 -42.40 -18.21
CA LEU A 996 18.05 -42.10 -18.69
C LEU A 996 17.82 -42.51 -20.15
N VAL A 997 18.86 -42.50 -21.00
CA VAL A 997 18.78 -42.99 -22.38
C VAL A 997 18.64 -44.50 -22.40
N THR A 998 19.43 -45.23 -21.62
CA THR A 998 19.42 -46.70 -21.56
C THR A 998 18.04 -47.23 -21.20
N VAL A 999 17.33 -46.57 -20.28
CA VAL A 999 15.99 -46.97 -19.84
C VAL A 999 14.86 -46.33 -20.67
N GLY A 1000 15.20 -45.57 -21.71
CA GLY A 1000 14.25 -45.00 -22.65
C GLY A 1000 13.40 -43.83 -22.13
N ILE A 1001 13.75 -43.23 -20.98
CA ILE A 1001 13.13 -42.00 -20.48
C ILE A 1001 13.57 -40.82 -21.35
N LEU A 1002 14.86 -40.76 -21.69
CA LEU A 1002 15.42 -39.85 -22.67
C LEU A 1002 15.63 -40.59 -24.00
N LYS A 1003 15.25 -40.00 -25.12
CA LYS A 1003 15.42 -40.62 -26.45
C LYS A 1003 16.38 -39.79 -27.30
N LYS A 1004 17.36 -40.47 -27.92
CA LYS A 1004 18.23 -39.88 -28.94
C LYS A 1004 17.47 -39.73 -30.25
N GLU A 1005 17.69 -38.62 -30.95
CA GLU A 1005 17.05 -38.33 -32.24
C GLU A 1005 17.86 -38.94 -33.40
N THR A 1006 17.17 -39.57 -34.34
CA THR A 1006 17.77 -40.35 -35.45
C THR A 1006 18.31 -39.49 -36.61
N ASN A 1007 17.96 -38.21 -36.68
CA ASN A 1007 18.42 -37.27 -37.71
C ASN A 1007 19.19 -36.09 -37.10
N GLY A 1008 20.33 -36.37 -36.47
CA GLY A 1008 21.25 -35.32 -36.05
C GLY A 1008 21.93 -34.68 -37.26
N HIS A 1009 21.30 -33.69 -37.90
CA HIS A 1009 22.06 -32.77 -38.75
C HIS A 1009 23.11 -32.09 -37.87
N ALA A 1010 24.37 -32.11 -38.33
CA ALA A 1010 25.45 -31.38 -37.70
C ALA A 1010 25.05 -29.90 -37.66
N VAL A 1011 24.55 -29.44 -36.52
CA VAL A 1011 24.31 -28.01 -36.32
C VAL A 1011 25.69 -27.37 -36.24
N THR A 1012 26.08 -26.69 -37.32
CA THR A 1012 27.22 -25.79 -37.32
C THR A 1012 26.98 -24.79 -36.18
N MET A 1013 27.82 -24.84 -35.15
CA MET A 1013 27.88 -23.81 -34.10
C MET A 1013 28.40 -22.51 -34.73
N GLN A 1014 27.56 -21.82 -35.50
CA GLN A 1014 27.59 -20.38 -35.49
C GLN A 1014 26.92 -19.98 -34.17
N ASN A 1015 27.72 -19.38 -33.30
CA ASN A 1015 27.35 -18.80 -32.01
C ASN A 1015 25.84 -18.60 -31.86
N SER A 1016 25.19 -19.42 -31.03
CA SER A 1016 23.79 -19.21 -30.63
C SER A 1016 23.57 -17.79 -30.07
N PHE A 1017 24.65 -17.14 -29.62
CA PHE A 1017 24.75 -15.73 -29.23
C PHE A 1017 24.34 -14.72 -30.32
N GLU A 1018 24.62 -14.98 -31.60
CA GLU A 1018 24.29 -14.03 -32.68
C GLU A 1018 22.87 -14.25 -33.23
N ARG A 1019 22.34 -15.49 -33.19
CA ARG A 1019 21.08 -15.87 -33.86
C ARG A 1019 19.81 -15.26 -33.27
N LEU A 1020 19.78 -14.99 -31.95
CA LEU A 1020 18.62 -14.37 -31.28
C LEU A 1020 18.75 -12.86 -31.14
N ASN A 1021 19.97 -12.32 -31.24
CA ASN A 1021 20.25 -10.90 -31.10
C ASN A 1021 20.35 -10.17 -32.45
N THR A 1022 20.39 -10.90 -33.57
CA THR A 1022 20.44 -10.35 -34.93
C THR A 1022 19.28 -10.92 -35.76
N PRO A 1023 18.51 -10.08 -36.47
CA PRO A 1023 17.47 -10.56 -37.37
C PRO A 1023 18.08 -11.50 -38.43
N PRO A 1024 17.53 -12.71 -38.65
CA PRO A 1024 18.09 -13.69 -39.59
C PRO A 1024 18.01 -13.20 -41.05
N VAL A 1025 17.07 -12.29 -41.34
CA VAL A 1025 16.92 -11.59 -42.62
C VAL A 1025 16.50 -10.12 -42.40
N PRO A 1026 16.85 -9.19 -43.30
CA PRO A 1026 16.42 -7.80 -43.20
C PRO A 1026 14.89 -7.67 -43.13
N GLY A 1027 14.40 -6.88 -42.17
CA GLY A 1027 12.96 -6.68 -41.97
C GLY A 1027 12.27 -7.78 -41.15
N ALA A 1028 12.98 -8.81 -40.70
CA ALA A 1028 12.44 -9.77 -39.74
C ALA A 1028 12.21 -9.10 -38.37
N ARG A 1029 11.05 -9.38 -37.77
CA ARG A 1029 10.63 -8.91 -36.46
C ARG A 1029 10.56 -10.08 -35.49
N LEU A 1030 11.01 -9.86 -34.25
CA LEU A 1030 10.93 -10.87 -33.20
C LEU A 1030 9.51 -10.85 -32.61
N GLY A 1031 8.86 -12.02 -32.57
CA GLY A 1031 7.52 -12.22 -32.02
C GLY A 1031 7.44 -13.53 -31.21
N ARG A 1032 6.23 -14.00 -30.90
CA ARG A 1032 6.00 -15.27 -30.21
C ARG A 1032 5.34 -16.29 -31.13
N ASP A 1033 5.81 -17.52 -31.07
CA ASP A 1033 5.14 -18.64 -31.70
C ASP A 1033 3.96 -19.16 -30.88
N GLU A 1034 3.28 -20.16 -31.43
CA GLU A 1034 2.12 -20.83 -30.84
C GLU A 1034 2.38 -21.42 -29.43
N ASN A 1035 3.64 -21.64 -29.07
CA ASN A 1035 4.04 -22.14 -27.75
C ASN A 1035 4.53 -21.01 -26.81
N GLY A 1036 4.41 -19.75 -27.26
CA GLY A 1036 4.91 -18.58 -26.54
C GLY A 1036 6.42 -18.43 -26.57
N GLN A 1037 7.12 -19.16 -27.45
CA GLN A 1037 8.57 -19.05 -27.61
C GLN A 1037 8.92 -17.93 -28.60
N PRO A 1038 10.02 -17.18 -28.38
CA PRO A 1038 10.48 -16.18 -29.33
C PRO A 1038 10.76 -16.82 -30.69
N ALA A 1039 10.22 -16.24 -31.74
CA ALA A 1039 10.49 -16.65 -33.12
C ALA A 1039 10.62 -15.41 -34.01
N TRP A 1040 11.39 -15.51 -35.07
CA TRP A 1040 11.53 -14.45 -36.06
C TRP A 1040 10.43 -14.55 -37.11
N TYR A 1041 9.91 -13.40 -37.51
CA TYR A 1041 8.80 -13.28 -38.44
C TYR A 1041 9.11 -12.29 -39.54
N VAL A 1042 8.71 -12.57 -40.77
CA VAL A 1042 8.76 -11.61 -41.89
C VAL A 1042 7.37 -11.28 -42.37
N ALA A 1043 7.19 -10.05 -42.86
CA ALA A 1043 5.92 -9.64 -43.45
C ALA A 1043 5.57 -10.56 -44.63
N ASP A 1044 4.37 -11.13 -44.59
CA ASP A 1044 3.82 -11.94 -45.64
C ASP A 1044 3.32 -11.02 -46.76
N ALA A 1045 4.06 -10.96 -47.87
CA ALA A 1045 3.70 -10.12 -49.02
C ALA A 1045 2.33 -10.49 -49.64
N THR A 1046 1.74 -11.62 -49.26
CA THR A 1046 0.42 -12.08 -49.76
C THR A 1046 -0.75 -11.69 -48.85
N LYS A 1047 -0.49 -11.10 -47.68
CA LYS A 1047 -1.52 -10.71 -46.71
C LYS A 1047 -1.20 -9.35 -46.11
N GLU A 1048 -2.17 -8.43 -46.19
CA GLU A 1048 -2.01 -7.00 -45.82
C GLU A 1048 -1.58 -6.75 -44.36
N ASN A 1049 -1.65 -7.76 -43.48
CA ASN A 1049 -1.11 -7.77 -42.11
C ASN A 1049 -0.58 -9.16 -41.68
N GLY A 1050 -0.20 -10.02 -42.63
CA GLY A 1050 0.30 -11.36 -42.33
C GLY A 1050 1.78 -11.36 -41.99
N TYR A 1051 2.21 -12.26 -41.11
CA TYR A 1051 3.62 -12.51 -40.84
C TYR A 1051 3.89 -14.02 -40.93
N LEU A 1052 4.97 -14.40 -41.61
CA LEU A 1052 5.42 -15.79 -41.72
C LEU A 1052 6.55 -16.03 -40.71
N LYS A 1053 6.42 -17.07 -39.89
CA LYS A 1053 7.48 -17.55 -39.00
C LYS A 1053 8.65 -18.05 -39.84
N ILE A 1054 9.86 -17.62 -39.50
CA ILE A 1054 11.10 -18.14 -40.06
C ILE A 1054 11.52 -19.34 -39.21
N ASP A 1055 11.65 -20.50 -39.84
CA ASP A 1055 12.32 -21.66 -39.24
C ASP A 1055 13.84 -21.44 -39.32
N ILE A 1056 14.51 -21.43 -38.16
CA ILE A 1056 15.95 -21.15 -38.01
C ILE A 1056 16.67 -22.39 -37.48
#